data_AF-A0A0F7VKS3-F1
#
_entry.id   AF-A0A0F7VKS3-F1
#
_cell.length_a   1.000
_cell.length_b   1.000
_cell.length_c   1.000
_cell.angle_alpha   90.00
_cell.angle_beta   90.00
_cell.angle_gamma   90.00
#
_symmetry.space_group_name_H-M   'P 1'
#
loop_
_entity.id
_entity.type
_entity.pdbx_description
1 polymer ?
#
loop_
_entity_poly.entity_id
_entity_poly.type
_entity_poly.pdbx_seq_one_letter_code
_entity_poly.pdbx_strand_id
1 'polypeptide(L)'
;MTGLSEEVLADPIGLVVRLVGNVEKHLPAEHVRDIVLAVVRTRAGRRSLAQALHDDPSLLRTGQPPAPYCVAKLLMALHDAGAQNVALPCCGECGRACRYVGSSTGGRWGCSPCLDKPAVCAGCHEERRVTSRDRNGEPRCANCPDTDGDPLRELTELITGFDPALDTDAVLAALGRATVRPAGQRRLAWAVVARPELLTGAGYEAPTPAALRFINELVDAGATNIVRPACPRCHEVKALSKLLEGKRICRACFARHAAVPCFGCGAVREPATRDAEGRPLCPNCMIRQPANLEECVGCRRRKPVANRLPDGPRCQNCRPRIIAECGICGRTASCDMSRATGQPWCDRCQQRWVACSNCGTVAQARSGTWEAPLCAKCTNPDPTFWGRCPVCTVTWQLSTRPCQRCVLDQRVRDLLGDATGAIRPELVPFHEALTSSERPDVAFAWVSRSQVRDLLERLGHDERPVTHEVLDELPPGKVLAHLRSVLVATGALPSREERLIALEKWITATVQTRSDLAERRILHGYAVWHHLRRFRRRLGEEHATRLQDLNVRCHVTAANNFLDWLTGEGLTLGTCTQTDLERWMADSTVSYRDETGHFVRWSVQHRHAHDLTYGTVRWTGPLGTIDSEKRWDDARRFLNDDTLPTSDRVAGLLLILYAQKIATISQLAVDDVHFDSDTVSITFGTSPVVLPAPLASLVRELVATRRGKAKIGTPEDVSWLFPGGHPGRPLTDSQIGNRLHKIGIRPKQDRSTALFTLAAELPAAILARMLGVHIKVAVQWQQASAGDWAAYAADVSHRTSS
;
A
#
# COMPACT_ATOMS: atom_id res chain seq x y z
N MET A 1 -25.05 -27.96 -25.28
CA MET A 1 -23.61 -28.17 -25.51
C MET A 1 -23.01 -28.62 -24.21
N THR A 2 -22.58 -29.87 -24.20
CA THR A 2 -22.08 -30.68 -23.08
C THR A 2 -20.94 -29.98 -22.33
N GLY A 3 -21.00 -30.00 -20.99
CA GLY A 3 -19.98 -29.42 -20.13
C GLY A 3 -18.61 -30.07 -20.36
N LEU A 4 -17.54 -29.29 -20.22
CA LEU A 4 -16.17 -29.81 -20.36
C LEU A 4 -15.88 -30.78 -19.21
N SER A 5 -15.39 -31.99 -19.52
CA SER A 5 -14.97 -32.95 -18.48
C SER A 5 -13.83 -32.37 -17.62
N GLU A 6 -13.80 -32.70 -16.33
CA GLU A 6 -12.75 -32.22 -15.41
C GLU A 6 -11.34 -32.60 -15.92
N GLU A 7 -11.21 -33.75 -16.57
CA GLU A 7 -9.97 -34.22 -17.19
C GLU A 7 -9.56 -33.37 -18.41
N VAL A 8 -10.51 -32.97 -19.26
CA VAL A 8 -10.28 -32.06 -20.39
C VAL A 8 -9.76 -30.71 -19.90
N LEU A 9 -10.23 -30.25 -18.75
CA LEU A 9 -9.80 -29.00 -18.14
C LEU A 9 -8.40 -29.11 -17.51
N ALA A 10 -8.13 -30.21 -16.80
CA ALA A 10 -6.92 -30.44 -16.04
C ALA A 10 -5.70 -30.78 -16.93
N ASP A 11 -5.84 -31.77 -17.81
CA ASP A 11 -4.77 -32.22 -18.72
C ASP A 11 -5.31 -32.56 -20.12
N PRO A 12 -5.65 -31.54 -20.94
CA PRO A 12 -6.15 -31.77 -22.29
C PRO A 12 -5.12 -32.48 -23.19
N ILE A 13 -3.82 -32.36 -22.91
CA ILE A 13 -2.79 -32.98 -23.75
C ILE A 13 -2.67 -34.45 -23.39
N GLY A 14 -2.54 -34.79 -22.11
CA GLY A 14 -2.49 -36.19 -21.66
C GLY A 14 -3.73 -36.97 -22.06
N LEU A 15 -4.92 -36.35 -21.99
CA LEU A 15 -6.15 -36.97 -22.47
C LEU A 15 -6.08 -37.29 -23.97
N VAL A 16 -5.67 -36.33 -24.81
CA VAL A 16 -5.54 -36.57 -26.26
C VAL A 16 -4.49 -37.64 -26.55
N VAL A 17 -3.33 -37.60 -25.89
CA VAL A 17 -2.26 -38.61 -26.06
C VAL A 17 -2.78 -40.00 -25.70
N ARG A 18 -3.54 -40.13 -24.62
CA ARG A 18 -4.15 -41.41 -24.21
C ARG A 18 -5.20 -41.90 -25.21
N LEU A 19 -6.09 -41.01 -25.68
CA LEU A 19 -7.12 -41.37 -26.66
C LEU A 19 -6.51 -41.77 -28.00
N VAL A 20 -5.47 -41.06 -28.46
CA VAL A 20 -4.70 -41.44 -29.65
C VAL A 20 -3.99 -42.77 -29.42
N GLY A 21 -3.33 -42.96 -28.28
CA GLY A 21 -2.64 -44.22 -27.94
C GLY A 21 -3.56 -45.45 -27.81
N ASN A 22 -4.87 -45.25 -27.65
CA ASN A 22 -5.86 -46.33 -27.71
C ASN A 22 -6.14 -46.81 -29.14
N VAL A 23 -5.87 -45.98 -30.14
CA VAL A 23 -6.09 -46.27 -31.56
C VAL A 23 -4.76 -46.55 -32.26
N GLU A 24 -3.80 -45.64 -32.11
CA GLU A 24 -2.46 -45.71 -32.68
C GLU A 24 -1.49 -46.44 -31.75
N LYS A 25 -0.79 -47.44 -32.28
CA LYS A 25 0.17 -48.27 -31.54
C LYS A 25 1.60 -48.12 -32.05
N HIS A 26 1.79 -47.55 -33.24
CA HIS A 26 3.08 -47.41 -33.91
C HIS A 26 3.74 -46.05 -33.67
N LEU A 27 3.04 -45.08 -33.05
CA LEU A 27 3.61 -43.81 -32.63
C LEU A 27 3.82 -43.78 -31.11
N PRO A 28 5.03 -43.44 -30.63
CA PRO A 28 5.29 -43.31 -29.19
C PRO A 28 4.56 -42.10 -28.60
N ALA A 29 4.13 -42.23 -27.34
CA ALA A 29 3.30 -41.23 -26.65
C ALA A 29 3.94 -39.83 -26.59
N GLU A 30 5.27 -39.74 -26.45
CA GLU A 30 6.00 -38.47 -26.48
C GLU A 30 5.90 -37.77 -27.84
N HIS A 31 5.98 -38.53 -28.94
CA HIS A 31 5.87 -37.98 -30.29
C HIS A 31 4.44 -37.49 -30.56
N VAL A 32 3.43 -38.23 -30.11
CA VAL A 32 2.02 -37.78 -30.16
C VAL A 32 1.84 -36.48 -29.36
N ARG A 33 2.47 -36.37 -28.19
CA ARG A 33 2.45 -35.15 -27.38
C ARG A 33 3.04 -33.95 -28.13
N ASP A 34 4.17 -34.12 -28.79
CA ASP A 34 4.81 -33.06 -29.58
C ASP A 34 3.94 -32.63 -30.77
N ILE A 35 3.31 -33.58 -31.45
CA ILE A 35 2.35 -33.29 -32.54
C ILE A 35 1.18 -32.44 -32.01
N VAL A 36 0.58 -32.81 -30.87
CA VAL A 36 -0.52 -32.05 -30.26
C VAL A 36 -0.09 -30.62 -29.90
N LEU A 37 1.12 -30.46 -29.34
CA LEU A 37 1.69 -29.16 -29.00
C LEU A 37 1.93 -28.27 -30.24
N ALA A 38 2.37 -28.87 -31.34
CA ALA A 38 2.63 -28.19 -32.61
C ALA A 38 1.32 -27.80 -33.35
N VAL A 39 0.36 -28.72 -33.42
CA VAL A 39 -0.93 -28.53 -34.12
C VAL A 39 -1.78 -27.47 -33.42
N VAL A 40 -1.79 -27.47 -32.09
CA VAL A 40 -2.61 -26.54 -31.29
C VAL A 40 -1.78 -25.80 -30.26
N ARG A 41 -1.42 -24.55 -30.59
CA ARG A 41 -0.59 -23.70 -29.74
C ARG A 41 -1.32 -23.13 -28.52
N THR A 42 -2.64 -22.92 -28.62
CA THR A 42 -3.43 -22.28 -27.56
C THR A 42 -4.04 -23.30 -26.60
N ARG A 43 -4.07 -23.00 -25.30
CA ARG A 43 -4.72 -23.87 -24.29
C ARG A 43 -6.21 -24.06 -24.57
N ALA A 44 -6.91 -23.01 -25.03
CA ALA A 44 -8.31 -23.09 -25.43
C ALA A 44 -8.52 -24.05 -26.61
N GLY A 45 -7.63 -23.99 -27.63
CA GLY A 45 -7.68 -24.93 -28.74
C GLY A 45 -7.40 -26.37 -28.29
N ARG A 46 -6.44 -26.59 -27.37
CA ARG A 46 -6.12 -27.93 -26.84
C ARG A 46 -7.31 -28.53 -26.09
N ARG A 47 -8.02 -27.72 -25.29
CA ARG A 47 -9.26 -28.12 -24.64
C ARG A 47 -10.36 -28.42 -25.63
N SER A 48 -10.49 -27.62 -26.69
CA SER A 48 -11.47 -27.87 -27.75
C SER A 48 -11.20 -29.18 -28.49
N LEU A 49 -9.93 -29.48 -28.78
CA LEU A 49 -9.50 -30.75 -29.38
C LEU A 49 -9.78 -31.92 -28.43
N ALA A 50 -9.35 -31.81 -27.17
CA ALA A 50 -9.53 -32.83 -26.16
C ALA A 50 -11.01 -33.11 -25.88
N GLN A 51 -11.85 -32.08 -25.82
CA GLN A 51 -13.29 -32.24 -25.66
C GLN A 51 -13.90 -32.97 -26.85
N ALA A 52 -13.56 -32.59 -28.08
CA ALA A 52 -14.12 -33.23 -29.27
C ALA A 52 -13.81 -34.72 -29.31
N LEU A 53 -12.57 -35.12 -28.96
CA LEU A 53 -12.18 -36.52 -28.89
C LEU A 53 -12.73 -37.25 -27.66
N HIS A 54 -13.05 -36.53 -26.58
CA HIS A 54 -13.69 -37.10 -25.41
C HIS A 54 -15.18 -37.39 -25.67
N ASP A 55 -15.88 -36.43 -26.28
CA ASP A 55 -17.30 -36.55 -26.64
C ASP A 55 -17.50 -37.60 -27.74
N ASP A 56 -16.57 -37.68 -28.71
CA ASP A 56 -16.58 -38.68 -29.77
C ASP A 56 -15.17 -39.22 -30.08
N PRO A 57 -14.72 -40.27 -29.38
CA PRO A 57 -13.44 -40.92 -29.67
C PRO A 57 -13.39 -41.58 -31.06
N SER A 58 -14.54 -41.86 -31.68
CA SER A 58 -14.60 -42.52 -32.98
C SER A 58 -14.02 -41.66 -34.10
N LEU A 59 -13.93 -40.33 -33.90
CA LEU A 59 -13.32 -39.37 -34.82
C LEU A 59 -11.88 -39.75 -35.24
N LEU A 60 -11.12 -40.43 -34.37
CA LEU A 60 -9.78 -40.93 -34.69
C LEU A 60 -9.79 -42.09 -35.71
N ARG A 61 -10.91 -42.80 -35.84
CA ARG A 61 -11.10 -43.95 -36.75
C ARG A 61 -11.99 -43.63 -37.94
N THR A 62 -12.88 -42.64 -37.83
CA THR A 62 -13.81 -42.27 -38.91
C THR A 62 -13.30 -41.07 -39.71
N GLY A 63 -12.62 -40.12 -39.05
CA GLY A 63 -12.21 -38.86 -39.65
C GLY A 63 -13.36 -37.99 -40.15
N GLN A 64 -14.61 -38.30 -39.79
CA GLN A 64 -15.79 -37.63 -40.33
C GLN A 64 -16.15 -36.35 -39.54
N PRO A 65 -16.48 -35.24 -40.20
CA PRO A 65 -17.14 -34.11 -39.55
C PRO A 65 -18.63 -34.45 -39.28
N PRO A 66 -19.32 -33.77 -38.35
CA PRO A 66 -18.98 -32.49 -37.73
C PRO A 66 -18.02 -32.60 -36.54
N ALA A 67 -16.89 -31.90 -36.61
CA ALA A 67 -15.96 -31.76 -35.49
C ALA A 67 -15.12 -30.48 -35.65
N PRO A 68 -14.56 -29.91 -34.56
CA PRO A 68 -13.70 -28.74 -34.65
C PRO A 68 -12.51 -28.98 -35.59
N TYR A 69 -12.19 -28.02 -36.47
CA TYR A 69 -11.13 -28.18 -37.48
C TYR A 69 -9.74 -28.54 -36.92
N CYS A 70 -9.49 -28.32 -35.63
CA CYS A 70 -8.28 -28.80 -34.97
C CYS A 70 -8.18 -30.35 -34.94
N VAL A 71 -9.30 -31.08 -34.98
CA VAL A 71 -9.33 -32.54 -35.11
C VAL A 71 -8.77 -32.95 -36.48
N ALA A 72 -9.27 -32.36 -37.58
CA ALA A 72 -8.70 -32.63 -38.91
C ALA A 72 -7.21 -32.34 -39.01
N LYS A 73 -6.74 -31.23 -38.41
CA LYS A 73 -5.31 -30.92 -38.35
C LYS A 73 -4.51 -31.96 -37.57
N LEU A 74 -5.06 -32.49 -36.47
CA LEU A 74 -4.43 -33.57 -35.72
C LEU A 74 -4.33 -34.83 -36.58
N LEU A 75 -5.41 -35.25 -37.25
CA LEU A 75 -5.41 -36.43 -38.12
C LEU A 75 -4.38 -36.31 -39.25
N MET A 76 -4.32 -35.15 -39.91
CA MET A 76 -3.32 -34.87 -40.95
C MET A 76 -1.89 -34.96 -40.39
N ALA A 77 -1.62 -34.34 -39.25
CA ALA A 77 -0.29 -34.33 -38.65
C ALA A 77 0.14 -35.70 -38.12
N LEU A 78 -0.78 -36.49 -37.57
CA LEU A 78 -0.52 -37.88 -37.16
C LEU A 78 -0.18 -38.73 -38.38
N HIS A 79 -0.91 -38.56 -39.49
CA HIS A 79 -0.65 -39.29 -40.73
C HIS A 79 0.68 -38.89 -41.38
N ASP A 80 1.01 -37.60 -41.39
CA ASP A 80 2.32 -37.10 -41.85
C ASP A 80 3.48 -37.61 -40.98
N ALA A 81 3.21 -37.87 -39.69
CA ALA A 81 4.16 -38.50 -38.77
C ALA A 81 4.21 -40.04 -38.87
N GLY A 82 3.41 -40.66 -39.75
CA GLY A 82 3.44 -42.11 -40.01
C GLY A 82 2.46 -42.95 -39.19
N ALA A 83 1.40 -42.35 -38.64
CA ALA A 83 0.30 -43.12 -38.04
C ALA A 83 -0.30 -44.13 -39.05
N GLN A 84 -0.64 -45.32 -38.56
CA GLN A 84 -1.15 -46.44 -39.36
C GLN A 84 -2.61 -46.77 -39.04
N ASN A 85 -3.05 -46.55 -37.79
CA ASN A 85 -4.36 -46.97 -37.30
C ASN A 85 -5.34 -45.80 -37.14
N VAL A 86 -4.87 -44.57 -37.35
CA VAL A 86 -5.67 -43.35 -37.34
C VAL A 86 -6.18 -43.06 -38.75
N ALA A 87 -7.45 -42.70 -38.88
CA ALA A 87 -8.03 -42.35 -40.17
C ALA A 87 -7.53 -40.99 -40.67
N LEU A 88 -7.39 -40.88 -42.00
CA LEU A 88 -7.31 -39.59 -42.66
C LEU A 88 -8.62 -38.80 -42.45
N PRO A 89 -8.58 -37.46 -42.43
CA PRO A 89 -9.81 -36.68 -42.39
C PRO A 89 -10.66 -36.93 -43.64
N CYS A 90 -11.94 -37.19 -43.45
CA CYS A 90 -12.91 -37.40 -44.51
C CYS A 90 -13.60 -36.09 -44.89
N CYS A 91 -13.85 -35.88 -46.18
CA CYS A 91 -14.63 -34.74 -46.65
C CYS A 91 -16.07 -34.82 -46.14
N GLY A 92 -16.59 -33.77 -45.51
CA GLY A 92 -17.96 -33.73 -45.00
C GLY A 92 -19.06 -33.68 -46.06
N GLU A 93 -18.71 -33.50 -47.33
CA GLU A 93 -19.67 -33.46 -48.45
C GLU A 93 -19.68 -34.79 -49.22
N CYS A 94 -18.50 -35.34 -49.56
CA CYS A 94 -18.40 -36.54 -50.41
C CYS A 94 -17.88 -37.79 -49.67
N GLY A 95 -17.58 -37.70 -48.38
CA GLY A 95 -17.10 -38.81 -47.55
C GLY A 95 -15.68 -39.30 -47.84
N ARG A 96 -15.00 -38.74 -48.86
CA ARG A 96 -13.67 -39.20 -49.28
C ARG A 96 -12.59 -38.89 -48.24
N ALA A 97 -11.79 -39.89 -47.88
CA ALA A 97 -10.57 -39.73 -47.08
C ALA A 97 -9.53 -38.91 -47.85
N CYS A 98 -9.02 -37.84 -47.23
CA CYS A 98 -8.15 -36.86 -47.90
C CYS A 98 -6.88 -36.60 -47.09
N ARG A 99 -5.73 -36.49 -47.77
CA ARG A 99 -4.46 -36.01 -47.17
C ARG A 99 -4.55 -34.56 -46.69
N TYR A 100 -5.43 -33.77 -47.30
CA TYR A 100 -5.66 -32.37 -46.97
C TYR A 100 -7.15 -32.01 -47.05
N VAL A 101 -7.65 -31.31 -46.04
CA VAL A 101 -9.00 -30.75 -46.03
C VAL A 101 -8.97 -29.27 -45.63
N GLY A 102 -9.77 -28.46 -46.32
CA GLY A 102 -9.97 -27.05 -45.99
C GLY A 102 -11.04 -26.88 -44.93
N SER A 103 -10.91 -25.83 -44.11
CA SER A 103 -11.98 -25.46 -43.17
C SER A 103 -13.16 -24.85 -43.93
N SER A 104 -14.36 -25.28 -43.59
CA SER A 104 -15.62 -24.64 -43.96
C SER A 104 -16.26 -23.95 -42.75
N THR A 105 -17.17 -23.02 -43.00
CA THR A 105 -17.92 -22.30 -41.96
C THR A 105 -18.71 -23.29 -41.10
N GLY A 106 -18.78 -23.07 -39.78
CA GLY A 106 -19.59 -23.89 -38.87
C GLY A 106 -18.97 -25.23 -38.42
N GLY A 107 -17.64 -25.38 -38.47
CA GLY A 107 -16.97 -26.58 -37.94
C GLY A 107 -17.08 -27.81 -38.85
N ARG A 108 -17.29 -27.59 -40.14
CA ARG A 108 -17.18 -28.63 -41.17
C ARG A 108 -15.85 -28.47 -41.90
N TRP A 109 -15.32 -29.55 -42.46
CA TRP A 109 -14.19 -29.50 -43.38
C TRP A 109 -14.50 -30.32 -44.62
N GLY A 110 -13.84 -29.97 -45.72
CA GLY A 110 -14.08 -30.61 -47.01
C GLY A 110 -12.82 -30.66 -47.85
N CYS A 111 -12.81 -31.56 -48.82
CA CYS A 111 -11.79 -31.55 -49.86
C CYS A 111 -11.99 -30.32 -50.77
N SER A 112 -10.91 -29.84 -51.39
CA SER A 112 -10.97 -28.67 -52.28
C SER A 112 -12.05 -28.80 -53.36
N PRO A 113 -12.25 -29.93 -54.06
CA PRO A 113 -13.33 -30.07 -55.04
C PRO A 113 -14.74 -29.85 -54.50
N CYS A 114 -15.02 -30.25 -53.25
CA CYS A 114 -16.34 -30.09 -52.65
C CYS A 114 -16.57 -28.70 -52.03
N LEU A 115 -15.49 -28.00 -51.65
CA LEU A 115 -15.58 -26.62 -51.15
C LEU A 115 -15.57 -25.59 -52.29
N ASP A 116 -14.86 -25.89 -53.37
CA ASP A 116 -14.78 -25.07 -54.58
C ASP A 116 -15.88 -25.47 -55.57
N LYS A 117 -17.15 -25.48 -55.14
CA LYS A 117 -18.28 -25.82 -56.01
C LYS A 117 -18.30 -24.87 -57.23
N PRO A 118 -18.40 -25.40 -58.47
CA PRO A 118 -18.65 -24.57 -59.64
C PRO A 118 -19.87 -23.69 -59.41
N ALA A 119 -19.82 -22.46 -59.87
CA ALA A 119 -20.98 -21.59 -59.93
C ALA A 119 -21.14 -21.10 -61.36
N VAL A 120 -22.37 -20.73 -61.72
CA VAL A 120 -22.65 -20.11 -63.01
C VAL A 120 -21.83 -18.82 -63.10
N CYS A 121 -20.86 -18.79 -63.99
CA CYS A 121 -19.99 -17.63 -64.15
C CYS A 121 -20.79 -16.47 -64.73
N ALA A 122 -20.75 -15.28 -64.12
CA ALA A 122 -21.44 -14.10 -64.63
C ALA A 122 -20.90 -13.54 -65.97
N GLY A 123 -19.81 -14.12 -66.50
CA GLY A 123 -19.23 -13.75 -67.80
C GLY A 123 -19.63 -14.66 -68.93
N CYS A 124 -19.40 -15.97 -68.77
CA CYS A 124 -19.74 -16.96 -69.80
C CYS A 124 -21.06 -17.70 -69.55
N HIS A 125 -21.74 -17.45 -68.43
CA HIS A 125 -22.98 -18.10 -68.00
C HIS A 125 -22.91 -19.64 -67.90
N GLU A 126 -21.70 -20.20 -67.88
CA GLU A 126 -21.46 -21.64 -67.67
C GLU A 126 -21.09 -21.93 -66.22
N GLU A 127 -21.46 -23.12 -65.73
CA GLU A 127 -20.98 -23.63 -64.45
C GLU A 127 -19.47 -23.89 -64.52
N ARG A 128 -18.70 -23.04 -63.86
CA ARG A 128 -17.24 -23.15 -63.83
C ARG A 128 -16.71 -22.89 -62.43
N ARG A 129 -15.49 -23.37 -62.16
CA ARG A 129 -14.79 -23.09 -60.90
C ARG A 129 -14.66 -21.57 -60.71
N VAL A 130 -15.16 -21.08 -59.59
CA VAL A 130 -15.05 -19.67 -59.21
C VAL A 130 -13.61 -19.36 -58.82
N THR A 131 -12.92 -18.56 -59.62
CA THR A 131 -11.55 -18.10 -59.32
C THR A 131 -11.53 -16.68 -58.78
N SER A 132 -12.54 -15.88 -59.11
CA SER A 132 -12.71 -14.52 -58.62
C SER A 132 -14.19 -14.17 -58.52
N ARG A 133 -14.49 -12.99 -57.98
CA ARG A 133 -15.82 -12.37 -58.04
C ARG A 133 -15.67 -10.98 -58.63
N ASP A 134 -16.64 -10.54 -59.41
CA ASP A 134 -16.66 -9.21 -60.03
C ASP A 134 -17.11 -8.11 -59.05
N ARG A 135 -17.23 -6.88 -59.56
CA ARG A 135 -17.71 -5.69 -58.85
C ARG A 135 -19.05 -5.86 -58.13
N ASN A 136 -19.95 -6.70 -58.65
CA ASN A 136 -21.27 -6.99 -58.06
C ASN A 136 -21.22 -8.17 -57.08
N GLY A 137 -20.05 -8.76 -56.89
CA GLY A 137 -19.86 -9.94 -56.06
C GLY A 137 -20.28 -11.24 -56.75
N GLU A 138 -20.53 -11.23 -58.06
CA GLU A 138 -20.94 -12.42 -58.82
C GLU A 138 -19.72 -13.28 -59.19
N PRO A 139 -19.86 -14.61 -59.24
CA PRO A 139 -18.75 -15.52 -59.49
C PRO A 139 -18.18 -15.39 -60.92
N ARG A 140 -16.85 -15.38 -61.02
CA ARG A 140 -16.10 -15.32 -62.27
C ARG A 140 -15.14 -16.50 -62.37
N CYS A 141 -15.08 -17.12 -63.54
CA CYS A 141 -14.15 -18.22 -63.84
C CYS A 141 -12.77 -17.68 -64.26
N ALA A 142 -11.76 -18.54 -64.33
CA ALA A 142 -10.40 -18.16 -64.74
C ALA A 142 -10.35 -17.47 -66.11
N ASN A 143 -11.26 -17.84 -67.01
CA ASN A 143 -11.29 -17.36 -68.40
C ASN A 143 -12.19 -16.14 -68.59
N CYS A 144 -12.92 -15.72 -67.55
CA CYS A 144 -13.79 -14.54 -67.58
C CYS A 144 -13.44 -13.60 -66.42
N PRO A 145 -12.22 -13.05 -66.36
CA PRO A 145 -11.90 -12.04 -65.37
C PRO A 145 -12.83 -10.83 -65.56
N ASP A 146 -13.14 -10.15 -64.46
CA ASP A 146 -13.87 -8.88 -64.54
C ASP A 146 -12.97 -7.83 -65.19
N THR A 147 -13.31 -7.45 -66.43
CA THR A 147 -12.62 -6.41 -67.22
C THR A 147 -13.40 -5.10 -67.26
N ASP A 148 -14.50 -5.00 -66.50
CA ASP A 148 -15.26 -3.77 -66.41
C ASP A 148 -14.48 -2.79 -65.52
N GLY A 149 -13.80 -1.84 -66.16
CA GLY A 149 -12.93 -0.84 -65.52
C GLY A 149 -11.60 -1.38 -64.97
N ASP A 150 -10.65 -0.48 -64.73
CA ASP A 150 -9.48 -0.78 -63.89
C ASP A 150 -9.78 -0.26 -62.49
N PRO A 151 -10.11 -1.14 -61.52
CA PRO A 151 -10.51 -0.72 -60.18
C PRO A 151 -9.42 0.06 -59.45
N LEU A 152 -8.15 -0.23 -59.77
CA LEU A 152 -7.01 0.46 -59.17
C LEU A 152 -6.90 1.87 -59.73
N ARG A 153 -7.06 2.02 -61.06
CA ARG A 153 -7.10 3.34 -61.71
C ARG A 153 -8.26 4.19 -61.20
N GLU A 154 -9.47 3.63 -61.16
CA GLU A 154 -10.67 4.31 -60.63
C GLU A 154 -10.47 4.75 -59.17
N LEU A 155 -9.88 3.88 -58.33
CA LEU A 155 -9.56 4.21 -56.95
C LEU A 155 -8.53 5.36 -56.86
N THR A 156 -7.48 5.30 -57.68
CA THR A 156 -6.44 6.35 -57.68
C THR A 156 -6.99 7.68 -58.18
N GLU A 157 -7.78 7.71 -59.26
CA GLU A 157 -8.42 8.92 -59.77
C GLU A 157 -9.39 9.53 -58.74
N LEU A 158 -10.16 8.67 -58.06
CA LEU A 158 -11.07 9.11 -57.00
C LEU A 158 -10.31 9.71 -55.82
N ILE A 159 -9.24 9.06 -55.34
CA ILE A 159 -8.50 9.53 -54.16
C ILE A 159 -7.66 10.76 -54.46
N THR A 160 -6.97 10.82 -55.61
CA THR A 160 -6.17 12.01 -55.97
C THR A 160 -7.04 13.21 -56.32
N GLY A 161 -8.23 12.98 -56.91
CA GLY A 161 -9.23 14.02 -57.11
C GLY A 161 -9.86 14.51 -55.80
N PHE A 162 -9.99 13.62 -54.81
CA PHE A 162 -10.55 13.93 -53.50
C PHE A 162 -9.54 14.58 -52.54
N ASP A 163 -8.27 14.17 -52.61
CA ASP A 163 -7.18 14.62 -51.75
C ASP A 163 -5.91 14.90 -52.58
N PRO A 164 -5.75 16.15 -53.07
CA PRO A 164 -4.63 16.51 -53.95
C PRO A 164 -3.23 16.39 -53.31
N ALA A 165 -3.14 16.16 -51.99
CA ALA A 165 -1.87 15.92 -51.30
C ALA A 165 -1.30 14.52 -51.57
N LEU A 166 -2.11 13.61 -52.12
CA LEU A 166 -1.70 12.25 -52.46
C LEU A 166 -1.52 12.10 -53.97
N ASP A 167 -0.46 11.41 -54.38
CA ASP A 167 -0.26 10.97 -55.76
C ASP A 167 -0.66 9.50 -55.95
N THR A 168 -0.72 9.06 -57.21
CA THR A 168 -1.09 7.69 -57.59
C THR A 168 -0.22 6.64 -56.91
N ASP A 169 1.09 6.90 -56.79
CA ASP A 169 2.06 5.96 -56.22
C ASP A 169 1.85 5.80 -54.70
N ALA A 170 1.59 6.89 -53.99
CA ALA A 170 1.28 6.88 -52.56
C ALA A 170 0.01 6.06 -52.28
N VAL A 171 -1.03 6.23 -53.10
CA VAL A 171 -2.29 5.47 -52.98
C VAL A 171 -2.08 3.98 -53.22
N LEU A 172 -1.35 3.60 -54.28
CA LEU A 172 -1.06 2.20 -54.58
C LEU A 172 -0.17 1.55 -53.51
N ALA A 173 0.80 2.29 -52.96
CA ALA A 173 1.65 1.83 -51.88
C ALA A 173 0.84 1.60 -50.59
N ALA A 174 -0.06 2.52 -50.24
CA ALA A 174 -0.98 2.35 -49.11
C ALA A 174 -1.89 1.13 -49.29
N LEU A 175 -2.39 0.89 -50.50
CA LEU A 175 -3.23 -0.27 -50.83
C LEU A 175 -2.44 -1.59 -50.67
N GLY A 176 -1.18 -1.62 -51.12
CA GLY A 176 -0.28 -2.76 -50.96
C GLY A 176 -0.01 -3.10 -49.49
N ARG A 177 0.20 -2.09 -48.64
CA ARG A 177 0.38 -2.27 -47.18
C ARG A 177 -0.91 -2.71 -46.49
N ALA A 178 -2.07 -2.24 -46.96
CA ALA A 178 -3.37 -2.66 -46.41
C ALA A 178 -3.70 -4.13 -46.71
N THR A 179 -3.38 -4.62 -47.91
CA THR A 179 -3.51 -6.03 -48.30
C THR A 179 -2.59 -6.45 -49.46
N VAL A 180 -1.84 -7.52 -49.23
CA VAL A 180 -0.91 -8.11 -50.23
C VAL A 180 -1.60 -8.98 -51.28
N ARG A 181 -2.90 -9.28 -51.14
CA ARG A 181 -3.62 -10.19 -52.05
C ARG A 181 -4.27 -9.38 -53.18
N PRO A 182 -4.02 -9.66 -54.47
CA PRO A 182 -4.63 -8.92 -55.59
C PRO A 182 -6.16 -8.91 -55.56
N ALA A 183 -6.81 -10.03 -55.23
CA ALA A 183 -8.26 -10.09 -55.04
C ALA A 183 -8.76 -9.31 -53.80
N GLY A 184 -7.89 -9.07 -52.82
CA GLY A 184 -8.16 -8.18 -51.68
C GLY A 184 -8.09 -6.71 -52.10
N GLN A 185 -7.09 -6.35 -52.91
CA GLN A 185 -6.89 -5.00 -53.43
C GLN A 185 -8.09 -4.56 -54.29
N ARG A 186 -8.51 -5.40 -55.26
CA ARG A 186 -9.70 -5.10 -56.10
C ARG A 186 -10.97 -4.90 -55.29
N ARG A 187 -11.25 -5.78 -54.32
CA ARG A 187 -12.44 -5.66 -53.46
C ARG A 187 -12.41 -4.42 -52.58
N LEU A 188 -11.23 -4.04 -52.10
CA LEU A 188 -11.06 -2.81 -51.34
C LEU A 188 -11.27 -1.59 -52.22
N ALA A 189 -10.69 -1.60 -53.43
CA ALA A 189 -10.88 -0.54 -54.43
C ALA A 189 -12.37 -0.34 -54.74
N TRP A 190 -13.09 -1.41 -55.11
CA TRP A 190 -14.54 -1.34 -55.36
C TRP A 190 -15.34 -0.84 -54.17
N ALA A 191 -15.01 -1.27 -52.95
CA ALA A 191 -15.71 -0.84 -51.75
C ALA A 191 -15.56 0.67 -51.49
N VAL A 192 -14.39 1.24 -51.77
CA VAL A 192 -14.13 2.68 -51.63
C VAL A 192 -14.74 3.46 -52.78
N VAL A 193 -14.61 2.99 -54.02
CA VAL A 193 -15.21 3.63 -55.20
C VAL A 193 -16.73 3.68 -55.10
N ALA A 194 -17.37 2.59 -54.66
CA ALA A 194 -18.82 2.55 -54.50
C ALA A 194 -19.32 3.38 -53.30
N ARG A 195 -18.48 3.60 -52.29
CA ARG A 195 -18.82 4.36 -51.07
C ARG A 195 -17.66 5.25 -50.61
N PRO A 196 -17.47 6.41 -51.25
CA PRO A 196 -16.38 7.33 -50.93
C PRO A 196 -16.45 7.87 -49.49
N GLU A 197 -17.64 7.86 -48.87
CA GLU A 197 -17.84 8.33 -47.50
C GLU A 197 -17.06 7.49 -46.46
N LEU A 198 -16.61 6.29 -46.84
CA LEU A 198 -15.71 5.48 -46.02
C LEU A 198 -14.41 6.23 -45.67
N LEU A 199 -13.94 7.13 -46.55
CA LEU A 199 -12.72 7.93 -46.37
C LEU A 199 -12.96 9.17 -45.49
N THR A 200 -14.19 9.63 -45.34
CA THR A 200 -14.54 10.92 -44.70
C THR A 200 -15.24 10.78 -43.35
N GLY A 201 -15.24 9.57 -42.79
CA GLY A 201 -15.73 9.31 -41.42
C GLY A 201 -16.65 8.10 -41.30
N ALA A 202 -17.26 7.62 -42.40
CA ALA A 202 -18.09 6.42 -42.39
C ALA A 202 -17.28 5.11 -42.40
N GLY A 203 -15.96 5.16 -42.25
CA GLY A 203 -15.09 3.99 -42.24
C GLY A 203 -15.46 2.93 -41.19
N TYR A 204 -16.27 3.26 -40.17
CA TYR A 204 -16.85 2.26 -39.26
C TYR A 204 -17.79 1.27 -39.96
N GLU A 205 -18.29 1.55 -41.17
CA GLU A 205 -19.12 0.63 -41.97
C GLU A 205 -18.29 -0.23 -42.92
N ALA A 206 -16.95 -0.13 -42.86
CA ALA A 206 -16.07 -0.86 -43.74
C ALA A 206 -16.34 -2.38 -43.74
N PRO A 207 -16.52 -3.02 -44.92
CA PRO A 207 -16.84 -4.45 -44.99
C PRO A 207 -15.69 -5.32 -44.50
N THR A 208 -14.44 -4.85 -44.64
CA THR A 208 -13.25 -5.59 -44.22
C THR A 208 -12.32 -4.75 -43.34
N PRO A 209 -11.52 -5.37 -42.45
CA PRO A 209 -10.50 -4.65 -41.68
C PRO A 209 -9.41 -4.02 -42.57
N ALA A 210 -9.28 -4.47 -43.82
CA ALA A 210 -8.31 -3.92 -44.76
C ALA A 210 -8.63 -2.47 -45.13
N ALA A 211 -9.91 -2.09 -45.22
CA ALA A 211 -10.29 -0.71 -45.52
C ALA A 211 -9.87 0.27 -44.41
N LEU A 212 -10.00 -0.13 -43.14
CA LEU A 212 -9.51 0.69 -42.02
C LEU A 212 -7.98 0.84 -42.03
N ARG A 213 -7.25 -0.23 -42.39
CA ARG A 213 -5.80 -0.13 -42.56
C ARG A 213 -5.46 0.82 -43.71
N PHE A 214 -6.16 0.70 -44.83
CA PHE A 214 -5.96 1.57 -45.98
C PHE A 214 -6.17 3.05 -45.65
N ILE A 215 -7.26 3.40 -44.93
CA ILE A 215 -7.49 4.76 -44.44
C ILE A 215 -6.33 5.24 -43.55
N ASN A 216 -5.85 4.41 -42.62
CA ASN A 216 -4.69 4.78 -41.79
C ASN A 216 -3.43 5.01 -42.63
N GLU A 217 -3.14 4.12 -43.59
CA GLU A 217 -1.98 4.22 -44.47
C GLU A 217 -2.02 5.47 -45.37
N LEU A 218 -3.21 5.90 -45.82
CA LEU A 218 -3.39 7.14 -46.57
C LEU A 218 -3.14 8.37 -45.69
N VAL A 219 -3.69 8.38 -44.47
CA VAL A 219 -3.44 9.45 -43.49
C VAL A 219 -1.96 9.52 -43.12
N ASP A 220 -1.31 8.38 -42.92
CA ASP A 220 0.12 8.30 -42.62
C ASP A 220 0.99 8.72 -43.83
N ALA A 221 0.46 8.63 -45.05
CA ALA A 221 1.07 9.15 -46.28
C ALA A 221 0.84 10.65 -46.51
N GLY A 222 0.16 11.35 -45.59
CA GLY A 222 -0.01 12.80 -45.65
C GLY A 222 -1.36 13.30 -46.20
N ALA A 223 -2.37 12.43 -46.26
CA ALA A 223 -3.72 12.82 -46.66
C ALA A 223 -4.26 13.99 -45.82
N THR A 224 -4.92 14.95 -46.47
CA THR A 224 -5.48 16.16 -45.85
C THR A 224 -7.00 16.12 -45.68
N ASN A 225 -7.71 15.46 -46.61
CA ASN A 225 -9.17 15.35 -46.65
C ASN A 225 -9.68 13.98 -46.15
N ILE A 226 -8.79 13.01 -45.99
CA ILE A 226 -9.12 11.66 -45.50
C ILE A 226 -9.03 11.62 -43.97
N VAL A 227 -10.06 11.07 -43.32
CA VAL A 227 -10.20 11.09 -41.86
C VAL A 227 -10.25 9.69 -41.28
N ARG A 228 -9.46 9.46 -40.23
CA ARG A 228 -9.54 8.22 -39.43
C ARG A 228 -10.94 8.11 -38.79
N PRO A 229 -11.69 7.02 -39.01
CA PRO A 229 -13.07 6.94 -38.55
C PRO A 229 -13.16 6.90 -37.02
N ALA A 230 -14.09 7.68 -36.47
CA ALA A 230 -14.44 7.62 -35.06
C ALA A 230 -15.26 6.36 -34.74
N CYS A 231 -15.17 5.89 -33.50
CA CYS A 231 -16.05 4.82 -33.03
C CYS A 231 -17.50 5.33 -32.95
N PRO A 232 -18.49 4.67 -33.56
CA PRO A 232 -19.88 5.17 -33.58
C PRO A 232 -20.57 5.15 -32.21
N ARG A 233 -19.93 4.60 -31.17
CA ARG A 233 -20.44 4.58 -29.78
C ARG A 233 -19.79 5.58 -28.83
N CYS A 234 -18.48 5.82 -28.96
CA CYS A 234 -17.78 6.75 -28.07
C CYS A 234 -17.29 8.02 -28.77
N HIS A 235 -17.49 8.11 -30.08
CA HIS A 235 -17.12 9.25 -30.94
C HIS A 235 -15.63 9.63 -30.91
N GLU A 236 -14.79 8.85 -30.24
CA GLU A 236 -13.34 9.02 -30.27
C GLU A 236 -12.71 8.30 -31.47
N VAL A 237 -11.69 8.92 -32.04
CA VAL A 237 -10.85 8.34 -33.10
C VAL A 237 -9.91 7.29 -32.48
N LYS A 238 -10.26 6.00 -32.66
CA LYS A 238 -9.57 4.84 -32.08
C LYS A 238 -9.57 3.67 -33.06
N ALA A 239 -8.68 2.69 -32.85
CA ALA A 239 -8.65 1.48 -33.67
C ALA A 239 -9.97 0.67 -33.56
N LEU A 240 -10.70 0.56 -34.67
CA LEU A 240 -11.99 -0.15 -34.77
C LEU A 240 -11.78 -1.63 -35.12
N SER A 241 -11.46 -2.43 -34.11
CA SER A 241 -11.06 -3.84 -34.27
C SER A 241 -12.18 -4.87 -34.10
N LYS A 242 -13.37 -4.46 -33.66
CA LYS A 242 -14.49 -5.37 -33.36
C LYS A 242 -15.69 -5.06 -34.23
N LEU A 243 -16.49 -6.07 -34.55
CA LEU A 243 -17.75 -5.92 -35.27
C LEU A 243 -18.90 -6.07 -34.27
N LEU A 244 -19.85 -5.14 -34.28
CA LEU A 244 -21.08 -5.18 -33.50
C LEU A 244 -22.20 -4.63 -34.38
N GLU A 245 -23.26 -5.42 -34.59
CA GLU A 245 -24.44 -5.02 -35.39
C GLU A 245 -24.06 -4.49 -36.78
N GLY A 246 -23.10 -5.15 -37.45
CA GLY A 246 -22.62 -4.76 -38.77
C GLY A 246 -21.66 -3.57 -38.79
N LYS A 247 -21.48 -2.85 -37.67
CA LYS A 247 -20.56 -1.70 -37.55
C LYS A 247 -19.27 -2.07 -36.85
N ARG A 248 -18.17 -1.47 -37.27
CA ARG A 248 -16.86 -1.59 -36.64
C ARG A 248 -16.77 -0.64 -35.46
N ILE A 249 -16.41 -1.16 -34.30
CA ILE A 249 -16.31 -0.41 -33.06
C ILE A 249 -14.96 -0.63 -32.38
N CYS A 250 -14.60 0.28 -31.48
CA CYS A 250 -13.38 0.16 -30.70
C CYS A 250 -13.47 -0.99 -29.68
N ARG A 251 -12.30 -1.53 -29.29
CA ARG A 251 -12.19 -2.65 -28.34
C ARG A 251 -12.88 -2.38 -27.01
N ALA A 252 -12.81 -1.15 -26.52
CA ALA A 252 -13.37 -0.72 -25.24
C ALA A 252 -14.91 -0.69 -25.27
N CYS A 253 -15.52 -0.11 -26.31
CA CYS A 253 -16.97 -0.12 -26.49
C CYS A 253 -17.51 -1.55 -26.62
N PHE A 254 -16.81 -2.42 -27.34
CA PHE A 254 -17.17 -3.83 -27.43
C PHE A 254 -17.10 -4.52 -26.05
N ALA A 255 -16.03 -4.28 -25.29
CA ALA A 255 -15.87 -4.86 -23.95
C ALA A 255 -16.95 -4.41 -22.97
N ARG A 256 -17.39 -3.14 -23.04
CA ARG A 256 -18.51 -2.61 -22.24
C ARG A 256 -19.83 -3.26 -22.64
N HIS A 257 -20.09 -3.39 -23.95
CA HIS A 257 -21.29 -4.05 -24.45
C HIS A 257 -21.36 -5.52 -24.03
N ALA A 258 -20.24 -6.23 -24.09
CA ALA A 258 -20.14 -7.64 -23.71
C ALA A 258 -19.97 -7.86 -22.18
N ALA A 259 -20.03 -6.81 -21.36
CA ALA A 259 -19.77 -6.93 -19.94
C ALA A 259 -20.95 -7.59 -19.21
N VAL A 260 -20.64 -8.64 -18.46
CA VAL A 260 -21.62 -9.37 -17.64
C VAL A 260 -21.04 -9.62 -16.24
N PRO A 261 -21.87 -9.86 -15.20
CA PRO A 261 -21.38 -10.19 -13.87
C PRO A 261 -20.55 -11.47 -13.89
N CYS A 262 -19.33 -11.42 -13.34
CA CYS A 262 -18.47 -12.59 -13.23
C CYS A 262 -18.97 -13.53 -12.13
N PHE A 263 -19.20 -14.81 -12.44
CA PHE A 263 -19.63 -15.80 -11.45
C PHE A 263 -18.66 -15.94 -10.27
N GLY A 264 -17.35 -15.85 -10.53
CA GLY A 264 -16.34 -16.05 -9.49
C GLY A 264 -16.07 -14.85 -8.58
N CYS A 265 -16.40 -13.61 -8.98
CA CYS A 265 -16.07 -12.42 -8.18
C CYS A 265 -17.10 -11.28 -8.24
N GLY A 266 -18.25 -11.48 -8.88
CA GLY A 266 -19.31 -10.48 -9.04
C GLY A 266 -18.99 -9.33 -10.01
N ALA A 267 -17.72 -8.99 -10.23
CA ALA A 267 -17.33 -7.83 -11.04
C ALA A 267 -17.89 -7.89 -12.48
N VAL A 268 -18.52 -6.80 -12.92
CA VAL A 268 -19.10 -6.64 -14.26
C VAL A 268 -18.02 -6.30 -15.27
N ARG A 269 -17.66 -7.28 -16.12
CA ARG A 269 -16.59 -7.15 -17.14
C ARG A 269 -16.87 -8.08 -18.31
N GLU A 270 -16.21 -7.87 -19.44
CA GLU A 270 -16.23 -8.82 -20.56
C GLU A 270 -15.72 -10.20 -20.08
N PRO A 271 -16.46 -11.29 -20.33
CA PRO A 271 -16.07 -12.62 -19.92
C PRO A 271 -14.87 -13.09 -20.75
N ALA A 272 -13.85 -13.62 -20.07
CA ALA A 272 -12.72 -14.27 -20.73
C ALA A 272 -13.09 -15.69 -21.20
N THR A 273 -13.93 -16.37 -20.43
CA THR A 273 -14.43 -17.71 -20.71
C THR A 273 -15.75 -17.92 -19.98
N ARG A 274 -16.40 -19.06 -20.21
CA ARG A 274 -17.46 -19.58 -19.37
C ARG A 274 -16.97 -20.86 -18.67
N ASP A 275 -17.53 -21.18 -17.50
CA ASP A 275 -17.28 -22.46 -16.80
C ASP A 275 -18.07 -23.62 -17.44
N ALA A 276 -18.01 -24.80 -16.82
CA ALA A 276 -18.65 -26.02 -17.34
C ALA A 276 -20.19 -25.89 -17.41
N GLU A 277 -20.78 -25.06 -16.55
CA GLU A 277 -22.21 -24.76 -16.50
C GLU A 277 -22.60 -23.54 -17.37
N GLY A 278 -21.65 -23.00 -18.14
CA GLY A 278 -21.89 -21.86 -19.04
C GLY A 278 -21.88 -20.49 -18.36
N ARG A 279 -21.51 -20.40 -17.07
CA ARG A 279 -21.49 -19.16 -16.31
C ARG A 279 -20.24 -18.34 -16.65
N PRO A 280 -20.35 -17.02 -16.81
CA PRO A 280 -19.24 -16.18 -17.27
C PRO A 280 -18.15 -15.98 -16.20
N LEU A 281 -16.89 -16.08 -16.62
CA LEU A 281 -15.73 -15.81 -15.79
C LEU A 281 -14.87 -14.69 -16.37
N CYS A 282 -14.54 -13.72 -15.53
CA CYS A 282 -13.60 -12.66 -15.89
C CYS A 282 -12.17 -13.21 -16.04
N PRO A 283 -11.27 -12.50 -16.75
CA PRO A 283 -9.88 -12.94 -16.94
C PRO A 283 -9.15 -13.30 -15.63
N ASN A 284 -9.41 -12.57 -14.55
CA ASN A 284 -8.76 -12.81 -13.25
C ASN A 284 -9.27 -14.08 -12.55
N CYS A 285 -10.57 -14.35 -12.59
CA CYS A 285 -11.15 -15.57 -12.03
C CYS A 285 -10.75 -16.78 -12.87
N MET A 286 -10.74 -16.63 -14.19
CA MET A 286 -10.30 -17.66 -15.13
C MET A 286 -8.88 -18.12 -14.81
N ILE A 287 -7.89 -17.23 -14.71
CA ILE A 287 -6.49 -17.63 -14.40
C ILE A 287 -6.31 -18.23 -13.00
N ARG A 288 -7.29 -18.04 -12.10
CA ARG A 288 -7.26 -18.57 -10.72
C ARG A 288 -7.98 -19.90 -10.55
N GLN A 289 -8.72 -20.37 -11.56
CA GLN A 289 -9.36 -21.68 -11.47
C GLN A 289 -8.32 -22.78 -11.29
N PRO A 290 -8.59 -23.81 -10.47
CA PRO A 290 -7.64 -24.92 -10.22
C PRO A 290 -7.09 -25.54 -11.50
N ALA A 291 -7.95 -25.70 -12.52
CA ALA A 291 -7.59 -26.22 -13.83
C ALA A 291 -6.59 -25.36 -14.62
N ASN A 292 -6.35 -24.10 -14.22
CA ASN A 292 -5.39 -23.18 -14.83
C ASN A 292 -4.16 -22.93 -13.94
N LEU A 293 -4.08 -23.58 -12.77
CA LEU A 293 -2.90 -23.52 -11.89
C LEU A 293 -1.93 -24.66 -12.19
N GLU A 294 -0.66 -24.32 -12.36
CA GLU A 294 0.43 -25.28 -12.56
C GLU A 294 1.39 -25.21 -11.37
N GLU A 295 2.07 -26.32 -11.09
CA GLU A 295 3.09 -26.35 -10.05
C GLU A 295 4.28 -25.49 -10.48
N CYS A 296 4.55 -24.44 -9.71
CA CYS A 296 5.69 -23.58 -9.99
C CYS A 296 6.99 -24.27 -9.60
N VAL A 297 7.92 -24.44 -10.53
CA VAL A 297 9.24 -25.09 -10.30
C VAL A 297 10.02 -24.42 -9.15
N GLY A 298 9.76 -23.14 -8.87
CA GLY A 298 10.49 -22.37 -7.85
C GLY A 298 10.04 -22.61 -6.42
N CYS A 299 8.72 -22.59 -6.18
CA CYS A 299 8.15 -22.71 -4.84
C CYS A 299 7.36 -24.00 -4.63
N ARG A 300 7.24 -24.85 -5.65
CA ARG A 300 6.45 -26.08 -5.70
C ARG A 300 4.98 -25.92 -5.32
N ARG A 301 4.45 -24.69 -5.40
CA ARG A 301 3.03 -24.39 -5.16
C ARG A 301 2.30 -24.28 -6.49
N ARG A 302 1.07 -24.81 -6.55
CA ARG A 302 0.16 -24.58 -7.68
C ARG A 302 -0.27 -23.11 -7.72
N LYS A 303 0.16 -22.39 -8.74
CA LYS A 303 -0.08 -20.94 -8.90
C LYS A 303 -0.33 -20.61 -10.38
N PRO A 304 -0.91 -19.43 -10.68
CA PRO A 304 -0.97 -18.94 -12.05
C PRO A 304 0.44 -18.78 -12.61
N VAL A 305 0.68 -19.31 -13.81
CA VAL A 305 1.96 -19.21 -14.51
C VAL A 305 2.18 -17.76 -14.96
N ALA A 306 3.27 -17.15 -14.51
CA ALA A 306 3.66 -15.79 -14.89
C ALA A 306 4.71 -15.79 -15.99
N ASN A 307 5.64 -16.75 -15.97
CA ASN A 307 6.65 -16.93 -17.01
C ASN A 307 6.93 -18.43 -17.23
N ARG A 308 7.27 -18.84 -18.46
CA ARG A 308 7.74 -20.19 -18.76
C ARG A 308 9.22 -20.14 -19.13
N LEU A 309 10.03 -20.84 -18.38
CA LEU A 309 11.47 -21.01 -18.63
C LEU A 309 11.72 -22.41 -19.20
N PRO A 310 12.92 -22.70 -19.74
CA PRO A 310 13.27 -24.04 -20.24
C PRO A 310 13.08 -25.14 -19.19
N ASP A 311 13.25 -24.84 -17.90
CA ASP A 311 13.07 -25.78 -16.79
C ASP A 311 11.62 -25.88 -16.27
N GLY A 312 10.69 -25.09 -16.82
CA GLY A 312 9.25 -25.18 -16.54
C GLY A 312 8.57 -23.86 -16.12
N PRO A 313 7.32 -23.94 -15.62
CA PRO A 313 6.52 -22.76 -15.28
C PRO A 313 6.98 -22.10 -13.95
N ARG A 314 7.01 -20.77 -13.95
CA ARG A 314 7.29 -19.95 -12.75
C ARG A 314 6.08 -19.08 -12.40
N CYS A 315 5.73 -19.01 -11.12
CA CYS A 315 4.71 -18.08 -10.62
C CYS A 315 5.23 -16.63 -10.57
N GLN A 316 4.36 -15.66 -10.35
CA GLN A 316 4.71 -14.23 -10.30
C GLN A 316 5.84 -13.91 -9.30
N ASN A 317 5.93 -14.64 -8.19
CA ASN A 317 6.95 -14.44 -7.17
C ASN A 317 8.26 -15.17 -7.46
N CYS A 318 8.21 -16.27 -8.23
CA CYS A 318 9.38 -17.09 -8.56
C CYS A 318 9.90 -16.83 -9.98
N ARG A 319 9.29 -15.88 -10.71
CA ARG A 319 9.83 -15.47 -12.01
C ARG A 319 11.22 -14.84 -11.78
N PRO A 320 12.21 -15.12 -12.64
CA PRO A 320 13.52 -14.51 -12.51
C PRO A 320 13.37 -13.00 -12.52
N ARG A 321 13.92 -12.36 -11.50
CA ARG A 321 14.11 -10.92 -11.46
C ARG A 321 15.57 -10.67 -11.83
N ILE A 322 15.79 -9.62 -12.60
CA ILE A 322 17.14 -9.29 -13.05
C ILE A 322 17.89 -8.75 -11.83
N ILE A 323 19.05 -9.31 -11.51
CA ILE A 323 19.96 -8.68 -10.54
C ILE A 323 20.70 -7.59 -11.32
N ALA A 324 20.37 -6.35 -11.02
CA ALA A 324 20.93 -5.19 -11.69
C ALA A 324 20.99 -4.01 -10.72
N GLU A 325 21.77 -3.00 -11.09
CA GLU A 325 21.80 -1.73 -10.40
C GLU A 325 20.48 -0.98 -10.62
N CYS A 326 19.79 -0.64 -9.52
CA CYS A 326 18.52 0.07 -9.59
C CYS A 326 18.74 1.50 -10.08
N GLY A 327 18.09 1.90 -11.18
CA GLY A 327 18.21 3.24 -11.76
C GLY A 327 17.65 4.39 -10.90
N ILE A 328 17.14 4.10 -9.71
CA ILE A 328 16.74 5.12 -8.71
C ILE A 328 17.73 5.18 -7.55
N CYS A 329 18.07 4.03 -6.94
CA CYS A 329 18.86 4.01 -5.70
C CYS A 329 20.32 3.59 -5.85
N GLY A 330 20.77 3.23 -7.05
CA GLY A 330 22.14 2.80 -7.33
C GLY A 330 22.54 1.47 -6.66
N ARG A 331 21.61 0.76 -6.01
CA ARG A 331 21.91 -0.50 -5.34
C ARG A 331 21.70 -1.68 -6.28
N THR A 332 22.68 -2.58 -6.33
CA THR A 332 22.54 -3.89 -6.95
C THR A 332 21.53 -4.73 -6.18
N ALA A 333 20.40 -5.01 -6.81
CA ALA A 333 19.28 -5.72 -6.19
C ALA A 333 18.47 -6.48 -7.24
N SER A 334 17.57 -7.32 -6.75
CA SER A 334 16.54 -7.96 -7.55
C SER A 334 15.55 -6.90 -8.08
N CYS A 335 15.60 -6.65 -9.38
CA CYS A 335 14.89 -5.59 -10.07
C CYS A 335 13.86 -6.13 -11.08
N ASP A 336 12.77 -5.39 -11.24
CA ASP A 336 11.93 -5.44 -12.44
C ASP A 336 12.37 -4.35 -13.41
N MET A 337 12.09 -4.50 -14.70
CA MET A 337 12.29 -3.41 -15.67
C MET A 337 11.13 -2.42 -15.60
N SER A 338 11.43 -1.16 -15.30
CA SER A 338 10.45 -0.08 -15.31
C SER A 338 9.92 0.13 -16.73
N ARG A 339 8.60 0.02 -16.92
CA ARG A 339 7.99 0.33 -18.23
C ARG A 339 8.08 1.82 -18.60
N ALA A 340 8.18 2.68 -17.60
CA ALA A 340 8.17 4.14 -17.81
C ALA A 340 9.55 4.66 -18.22
N THR A 341 10.63 4.04 -17.75
CA THR A 341 12.01 4.51 -18.00
C THR A 341 12.88 3.50 -18.74
N GLY A 342 12.46 2.24 -18.85
CA GLY A 342 13.30 1.17 -19.37
C GLY A 342 14.47 0.77 -18.47
N GLN A 343 14.53 1.27 -17.22
CA GLN A 343 15.64 1.03 -16.29
C GLN A 343 15.29 -0.02 -15.22
N PRO A 344 16.27 -0.72 -14.62
CA PRO A 344 16.04 -1.62 -13.50
C PRO A 344 15.47 -0.89 -12.28
N TRP A 345 14.46 -1.47 -11.65
CA TRP A 345 13.69 -0.87 -10.56
C TRP A 345 13.44 -1.87 -9.44
N CYS A 346 14.15 -1.68 -8.32
CA CYS A 346 14.10 -2.61 -7.18
C CYS A 346 12.83 -2.45 -6.33
N ASP A 347 12.41 -3.53 -5.66
CA ASP A 347 11.18 -3.58 -4.86
C ASP A 347 11.10 -2.49 -3.76
N ARG A 348 12.25 -2.15 -3.15
CA ARG A 348 12.33 -1.06 -2.18
C ARG A 348 11.93 0.28 -2.79
N CYS A 349 12.42 0.58 -3.99
CA CYS A 349 12.05 1.80 -4.70
C CYS A 349 10.62 1.73 -5.25
N GLN A 350 10.11 0.52 -5.56
CA GLN A 350 8.71 0.32 -5.97
C GLN A 350 7.71 0.69 -4.87
N GLN A 351 8.04 0.39 -3.62
CA GLN A 351 7.19 0.65 -2.46
C GLN A 351 7.44 2.02 -1.81
N ARG A 352 8.40 2.80 -2.33
CA ARG A 352 8.83 4.07 -1.72
C ARG A 352 7.85 5.19 -2.07
N TRP A 353 7.17 5.71 -1.05
CA TRP A 353 6.39 6.96 -1.09
C TRP A 353 7.26 8.15 -0.70
N VAL A 354 7.29 9.18 -1.54
CA VAL A 354 8.13 10.37 -1.39
C VAL A 354 7.46 11.59 -2.00
N ALA A 355 7.78 12.77 -1.49
CA ALA A 355 7.46 14.03 -2.16
C ALA A 355 8.23 14.09 -3.48
N CYS A 356 7.50 14.31 -4.58
CA CYS A 356 8.10 14.47 -5.90
C CYS A 356 8.97 15.73 -5.94
N SER A 357 10.21 15.62 -6.40
CA SER A 357 11.12 16.77 -6.49
C SER A 357 10.67 17.84 -7.49
N ASN A 358 9.77 17.50 -8.42
CA ASN A 358 9.25 18.45 -9.41
C ASN A 358 7.91 19.09 -8.98
N CYS A 359 6.95 18.29 -8.49
CA CYS A 359 5.60 18.79 -8.20
C CYS A 359 5.22 18.80 -6.71
N GLY A 360 6.12 18.40 -5.81
CA GLY A 360 5.88 18.33 -4.37
C GLY A 360 4.92 17.23 -3.91
N THR A 361 4.04 16.73 -4.78
CA THR A 361 3.03 15.71 -4.43
C THR A 361 3.67 14.44 -3.88
N VAL A 362 3.19 13.97 -2.72
CA VAL A 362 3.62 12.70 -2.14
C VAL A 362 2.98 11.54 -2.90
N ALA A 363 3.83 10.75 -3.57
CA ALA A 363 3.42 9.63 -4.40
C ALA A 363 4.49 8.52 -4.39
N GLN A 364 4.16 7.37 -4.96
CA GLN A 364 5.16 6.33 -5.24
C GLN A 364 6.20 6.84 -6.25
N ALA A 365 7.48 6.67 -5.93
CA ALA A 365 8.58 6.97 -6.83
C ALA A 365 8.49 6.08 -8.10
N ARG A 366 8.55 6.70 -9.27
CA ARG A 366 8.54 6.01 -10.57
C ARG A 366 9.83 6.20 -11.38
N SER A 367 10.53 7.31 -11.16
CA SER A 367 11.85 7.60 -11.73
C SER A 367 12.60 8.62 -10.87
N GLY A 368 13.66 9.21 -11.42
CA GLY A 368 14.54 10.13 -10.69
C GLY A 368 15.62 9.38 -9.93
N THR A 369 16.30 10.07 -9.02
CA THR A 369 17.34 9.49 -8.17
C THR A 369 16.82 9.26 -6.75
N TRP A 370 17.69 8.79 -5.85
CA TRP A 370 17.32 8.59 -4.46
C TRP A 370 17.01 9.91 -3.76
N GLU A 371 17.77 10.95 -4.09
CA GLU A 371 17.70 12.32 -3.56
C GLU A 371 16.65 13.15 -4.30
N ALA A 372 16.48 12.92 -5.61
CA ALA A 372 15.55 13.65 -6.47
C ALA A 372 14.48 12.73 -7.11
N PRO A 373 13.58 12.11 -6.32
CA PRO A 373 12.60 11.18 -6.85
C PRO A 373 11.45 11.86 -7.60
N LEU A 374 10.94 11.20 -8.63
CA LEU A 374 9.83 11.69 -9.44
C LEU A 374 8.60 10.78 -9.34
N CYS A 375 7.41 11.40 -9.29
CA CYS A 375 6.12 10.71 -9.35
C CYS A 375 5.76 10.32 -10.79
N ALA A 376 4.76 9.44 -10.96
CA ALA A 376 4.32 8.97 -12.28
C ALA A 376 4.06 10.08 -13.32
N LYS A 377 3.33 11.14 -12.91
CA LYS A 377 2.99 12.28 -13.79
C LYS A 377 4.24 13.05 -14.23
N CYS A 378 5.20 13.23 -13.34
CA CYS A 378 6.46 13.93 -13.65
C CYS A 378 7.46 13.03 -14.39
N THR A 379 7.36 11.71 -14.25
CA THR A 379 8.14 10.74 -15.03
C THR A 379 7.70 10.70 -16.48
N ASN A 380 6.38 10.66 -16.74
CA ASN A 380 5.81 10.72 -18.08
C ASN A 380 4.45 11.44 -18.01
N PRO A 381 4.33 12.65 -18.59
CA PRO A 381 3.10 13.44 -18.51
C PRO A 381 2.00 12.95 -19.44
N ASP A 382 2.25 12.02 -20.37
CA ASP A 382 1.25 11.49 -21.30
C ASP A 382 0.15 10.71 -20.56
N PRO A 383 -1.10 11.19 -20.55
CA PRO A 383 -2.21 10.52 -19.86
C PRO A 383 -2.65 9.20 -20.53
N THR A 384 -2.23 8.93 -21.77
CA THR A 384 -2.55 7.68 -22.47
C THR A 384 -1.60 6.54 -22.11
N PHE A 385 -0.38 6.86 -21.68
CA PHE A 385 0.61 5.88 -21.20
C PHE A 385 0.19 5.24 -19.87
N TRP A 386 -0.41 6.03 -18.98
CA TRP A 386 -0.84 5.56 -17.66
C TRP A 386 -2.31 5.18 -17.63
N GLY A 387 -2.62 4.05 -16.99
CA GLY A 387 -3.97 3.74 -16.57
C GLY A 387 -4.45 4.65 -15.43
N ARG A 388 -5.76 4.85 -15.37
CA ARG A 388 -6.44 5.50 -14.24
C ARG A 388 -6.96 4.48 -13.25
N CYS A 389 -7.02 4.87 -11.98
CA CYS A 389 -7.73 4.07 -10.98
C CYS A 389 -9.19 3.92 -11.41
N PRO A 390 -9.75 2.70 -11.47
CA PRO A 390 -11.15 2.50 -11.86
C PRO A 390 -12.17 3.05 -10.84
N VAL A 391 -11.70 3.44 -9.63
CA VAL A 391 -12.54 3.98 -8.56
C VAL A 391 -12.43 5.51 -8.52
N CYS A 392 -11.26 6.06 -8.18
CA CYS A 392 -11.10 7.51 -8.00
C CYS A 392 -10.70 8.28 -9.27
N THR A 393 -10.33 7.59 -10.35
CA THR A 393 -9.89 8.16 -11.65
C THR A 393 -8.70 9.14 -11.65
N VAL A 394 -8.23 9.63 -10.50
CA VAL A 394 -7.15 10.62 -10.38
C VAL A 394 -5.73 10.01 -10.42
N THR A 395 -5.59 8.74 -10.02
CA THR A 395 -4.26 8.12 -9.88
C THR A 395 -3.64 7.77 -11.24
N TRP A 396 -2.31 7.93 -11.36
CA TRP A 396 -1.51 7.56 -12.53
C TRP A 396 -0.82 6.22 -12.25
N GLN A 397 -1.22 5.14 -12.93
CA GLN A 397 -0.75 3.78 -12.60
C GLN A 397 -0.70 2.85 -13.82
N LEU A 398 0.17 1.83 -13.79
CA LEU A 398 0.22 0.80 -14.85
C LEU A 398 -0.75 -0.37 -14.62
N SER A 399 -1.40 -0.41 -13.46
CA SER A 399 -2.31 -1.46 -13.04
C SER A 399 -3.76 -1.09 -13.34
N THR A 400 -4.57 -2.09 -13.71
CA THR A 400 -6.03 -1.95 -13.83
C THR A 400 -6.76 -2.18 -12.50
N ARG A 401 -6.04 -2.46 -11.42
CA ARG A 401 -6.62 -2.63 -10.07
C ARG A 401 -6.90 -1.26 -9.43
N PRO A 402 -7.85 -1.17 -8.48
CA PRO A 402 -7.98 0.03 -7.64
C PRO A 402 -6.64 0.43 -7.03
N CYS A 403 -6.38 1.73 -6.92
CA CYS A 403 -5.14 2.24 -6.34
C CYS A 403 -5.09 1.96 -4.83
N GLN A 404 -3.91 2.03 -4.23
CA GLN A 404 -3.72 1.72 -2.79
C GLN A 404 -4.63 2.56 -1.88
N ARG A 405 -4.89 3.84 -2.22
CA ARG A 405 -5.82 4.69 -1.48
C ARG A 405 -7.26 4.17 -1.53
N CYS A 406 -7.77 3.83 -2.71
CA CYS A 406 -9.12 3.26 -2.83
C CYS A 406 -9.25 1.87 -2.21
N VAL A 407 -8.19 1.05 -2.25
CA VAL A 407 -8.16 -0.23 -1.55
C VAL A 407 -8.20 -0.03 -0.03
N LEU A 408 -7.46 0.97 0.48
CA LEU A 408 -7.50 1.35 1.89
C LEU A 408 -8.88 1.87 2.30
N ASP A 409 -9.47 2.79 1.53
CA ASP A 409 -10.82 3.33 1.77
C ASP A 409 -11.86 2.20 1.86
N GLN A 410 -11.90 1.32 0.87
CA GLN A 410 -12.80 0.16 0.90
C GLN A 410 -12.54 -0.70 2.13
N ARG A 411 -11.28 -0.97 2.45
CA ARG A 411 -10.93 -1.81 3.61
C ARG A 411 -11.38 -1.19 4.93
N VAL A 412 -11.29 0.14 5.09
CA VAL A 412 -11.75 0.83 6.30
C VAL A 412 -13.28 0.82 6.37
N ARG A 413 -13.97 1.04 5.25
CA ARG A 413 -15.45 0.91 5.17
C ARG A 413 -15.92 -0.50 5.51
N ASP A 414 -15.22 -1.53 5.04
CA ASP A 414 -15.56 -2.93 5.36
C ASP A 414 -15.43 -3.24 6.86
N LEU A 415 -14.60 -2.47 7.60
CA LEU A 415 -14.34 -2.70 9.03
C LEU A 415 -15.21 -1.84 9.94
N LEU A 416 -15.54 -0.62 9.52
CA LEU A 416 -16.23 0.39 10.34
C LEU A 416 -17.65 0.71 9.85
N GLY A 417 -17.98 0.35 8.63
CA GLY A 417 -19.26 0.65 8.02
C GLY A 417 -20.34 -0.34 8.46
N ASP A 418 -21.59 0.12 8.41
CA ASP A 418 -22.77 -0.73 8.56
C ASP A 418 -22.96 -1.65 7.34
N ALA A 419 -24.09 -2.38 7.28
CA ALA A 419 -24.43 -3.25 6.15
C ALA A 419 -24.49 -2.53 4.77
N THR A 420 -24.58 -1.20 4.76
CA THR A 420 -24.56 -0.36 3.55
C THR A 420 -23.17 0.24 3.25
N GLY A 421 -22.20 0.04 4.15
CA GLY A 421 -20.87 0.63 4.08
C GLY A 421 -20.82 2.10 4.52
N ALA A 422 -21.88 2.59 5.17
CA ALA A 422 -21.92 3.93 5.75
C ALA A 422 -21.19 3.95 7.10
N ILE A 423 -20.31 4.94 7.28
CA ILE A 423 -19.53 5.11 8.51
C ILE A 423 -20.28 6.08 9.42
N ARG A 424 -20.36 5.73 10.70
CA ARG A 424 -21.04 6.56 11.71
C ARG A 424 -20.39 7.95 11.83
N PRO A 425 -21.17 9.03 12.02
CA PRO A 425 -20.67 10.42 11.98
C PRO A 425 -19.46 10.68 12.88
N GLU A 426 -19.46 10.13 14.10
CA GLU A 426 -18.37 10.25 15.07
C GLU A 426 -17.04 9.60 14.61
N LEU A 427 -17.08 8.62 13.71
CA LEU A 427 -15.90 7.95 13.15
C LEU A 427 -15.47 8.51 11.79
N VAL A 428 -16.22 9.43 11.20
CA VAL A 428 -15.86 10.08 9.93
C VAL A 428 -14.49 10.76 10.00
N PRO A 429 -14.16 11.56 11.04
CA PRO A 429 -12.84 12.19 11.12
C PRO A 429 -11.68 11.16 11.15
N PHE A 430 -11.90 10.03 11.83
CA PHE A 430 -10.93 8.93 11.87
C PHE A 430 -10.78 8.24 10.51
N HIS A 431 -11.88 7.99 9.81
CA HIS A 431 -11.86 7.45 8.44
C HIS A 431 -11.15 8.38 7.46
N GLU A 432 -11.45 9.67 7.50
CA GLU A 432 -10.81 10.69 6.66
C GLU A 432 -9.30 10.76 6.93
N ALA A 433 -8.88 10.76 8.20
CA ALA A 433 -7.46 10.75 8.55
C ALA A 433 -6.71 9.49 8.07
N LEU A 434 -7.37 8.33 8.03
CA LEU A 434 -6.78 7.11 7.48
C LEU A 434 -6.66 7.16 5.96
N THR A 435 -7.71 7.62 5.27
CA THR A 435 -7.78 7.62 3.80
C THR A 435 -7.01 8.77 3.15
N SER A 436 -6.83 9.88 3.88
CA SER A 436 -6.01 11.02 3.47
C SER A 436 -4.51 10.78 3.65
N SER A 437 -4.12 9.79 4.47
CA SER A 437 -2.73 9.45 4.79
C SER A 437 -1.80 9.52 3.57
N GLU A 438 -0.70 10.27 3.71
CA GLU A 438 0.34 10.40 2.69
C GLU A 438 0.91 9.03 2.25
N ARG A 439 0.92 8.06 3.18
CA ARG A 439 1.46 6.72 2.99
C ARG A 439 0.39 5.65 3.20
N PRO A 440 -0.47 5.41 2.19
CA PRO A 440 -1.56 4.45 2.30
C PRO A 440 -1.06 3.01 2.46
N ASP A 441 0.17 2.69 2.04
CA ASP A 441 0.81 1.39 2.27
C ASP A 441 1.01 1.11 3.77
N VAL A 442 1.41 2.12 4.52
CA VAL A 442 1.66 2.01 5.96
C VAL A 442 0.34 1.94 6.73
N ALA A 443 -0.63 2.79 6.39
CA ALA A 443 -1.96 2.76 6.99
C ALA A 443 -2.66 1.43 6.71
N PHE A 444 -2.61 0.93 5.48
CA PHE A 444 -3.15 -0.38 5.11
C PHE A 444 -2.49 -1.51 5.89
N ALA A 445 -1.15 -1.51 5.99
CA ALA A 445 -0.42 -2.51 6.77
C ALA A 445 -0.76 -2.46 8.27
N TRP A 446 -1.10 -1.29 8.82
CA TRP A 446 -1.53 -1.15 10.21
C TRP A 446 -2.94 -1.71 10.43
N VAL A 447 -3.91 -1.30 9.61
CA VAL A 447 -5.31 -1.80 9.65
C VAL A 447 -5.38 -3.31 9.41
N SER A 448 -4.44 -3.86 8.63
CA SER A 448 -4.40 -5.29 8.31
C SER A 448 -3.83 -6.18 9.43
N ARG A 449 -3.31 -5.61 10.53
CA ARG A 449 -2.83 -6.41 11.67
C ARG A 449 -4.03 -7.03 12.38
N SER A 450 -3.97 -8.32 12.71
CA SER A 450 -5.09 -9.05 13.34
C SER A 450 -5.68 -8.31 14.54
N GLN A 451 -4.87 -7.95 15.53
CA GLN A 451 -5.34 -7.23 16.73
C GLN A 451 -5.99 -5.87 16.43
N VAL A 452 -5.53 -5.16 15.38
CA VAL A 452 -6.12 -3.87 15.00
C VAL A 452 -7.43 -4.11 14.28
N ARG A 453 -7.45 -5.03 13.31
CA ARG A 453 -8.63 -5.43 12.57
C ARG A 453 -9.75 -5.88 13.51
N ASP A 454 -9.46 -6.77 14.45
CA ASP A 454 -10.45 -7.32 15.37
C ASP A 454 -11.04 -6.22 16.28
N LEU A 455 -10.24 -5.22 16.67
CA LEU A 455 -10.73 -4.05 17.42
C LEU A 455 -11.60 -3.13 16.55
N LEU A 456 -11.19 -2.87 15.31
CA LEU A 456 -11.97 -2.04 14.38
C LEU A 456 -13.29 -2.71 14.00
N GLU A 457 -13.30 -4.03 13.78
CA GLU A 457 -14.53 -4.80 13.53
C GLU A 457 -15.47 -4.71 14.73
N ARG A 458 -14.97 -4.88 15.97
CA ARG A 458 -15.80 -4.70 17.18
C ARG A 458 -16.37 -3.29 17.27
N LEU A 459 -15.58 -2.27 16.95
CA LEU A 459 -16.05 -0.89 16.90
C LEU A 459 -17.06 -0.64 15.77
N GLY A 460 -16.91 -1.30 14.62
CA GLY A 460 -17.89 -1.21 13.54
C GLY A 460 -19.23 -1.86 13.89
N HIS A 461 -19.21 -2.98 14.63
CA HIS A 461 -20.41 -3.74 15.00
C HIS A 461 -21.10 -3.25 16.28
N ASP A 462 -20.39 -2.54 17.17
CA ASP A 462 -21.00 -1.96 18.37
C ASP A 462 -21.81 -0.71 18.00
N GLU A 463 -23.14 -0.80 18.06
CA GLU A 463 -24.04 0.31 17.71
C GLU A 463 -23.98 1.48 18.69
N ARG A 464 -23.41 1.30 19.89
CA ARG A 464 -23.25 2.37 20.89
C ARG A 464 -22.25 3.43 20.40
N PRO A 465 -22.44 4.72 20.73
CA PRO A 465 -21.47 5.76 20.42
C PRO A 465 -20.06 5.43 20.94
N VAL A 466 -19.04 5.68 20.12
CA VAL A 466 -17.63 5.45 20.48
C VAL A 466 -17.21 6.46 21.54
N THR A 467 -17.20 6.00 22.80
CA THR A 467 -16.79 6.77 23.98
C THR A 467 -15.58 6.14 24.67
N HIS A 468 -14.97 6.88 25.59
CA HIS A 468 -13.85 6.34 26.37
C HIS A 468 -14.27 5.17 27.24
N GLU A 469 -15.50 5.21 27.74
CA GLU A 469 -16.15 4.20 28.58
C GLU A 469 -16.37 2.90 27.80
N VAL A 470 -16.91 2.98 26.58
CA VAL A 470 -17.05 1.80 25.68
C VAL A 470 -15.69 1.19 25.36
N LEU A 471 -14.68 2.01 25.10
CA LEU A 471 -13.32 1.49 24.88
C LEU A 471 -12.70 0.87 26.15
N ASP A 472 -13.09 1.31 27.35
CA ASP A 472 -12.59 0.78 28.63
C ASP A 472 -13.15 -0.61 28.96
N GLU A 473 -14.25 -1.03 28.33
CA GLU A 473 -14.80 -2.39 28.40
C GLU A 473 -13.98 -3.41 27.59
N LEU A 474 -13.15 -2.93 26.66
CA LEU A 474 -12.31 -3.80 25.82
C LEU A 474 -11.03 -4.24 26.55
N PRO A 475 -10.47 -5.41 26.21
CA PRO A 475 -9.23 -5.90 26.84
C PRO A 475 -8.09 -4.88 26.74
N PRO A 476 -7.47 -4.49 27.87
CA PRO A 476 -6.42 -3.49 27.87
C PRO A 476 -5.18 -4.00 27.14
N GLY A 477 -4.55 -3.13 26.36
CA GLY A 477 -3.34 -3.48 25.62
C GLY A 477 -2.74 -2.32 24.86
N LYS A 478 -1.49 -2.50 24.41
CA LYS A 478 -0.74 -1.47 23.66
C LYS A 478 -1.46 -1.05 22.36
N VAL A 479 -2.16 -1.99 21.71
CA VAL A 479 -2.90 -1.72 20.47
C VAL A 479 -4.12 -0.85 20.74
N LEU A 480 -4.93 -1.18 21.76
CA LEU A 480 -6.08 -0.38 22.16
C LEU A 480 -5.67 1.03 22.60
N ALA A 481 -4.61 1.15 23.43
CA ALA A 481 -4.09 2.46 23.84
C ALA A 481 -3.60 3.29 22.64
N HIS A 482 -2.98 2.65 21.64
CA HIS A 482 -2.61 3.31 20.40
C HIS A 482 -3.82 3.74 19.58
N LEU A 483 -4.82 2.87 19.40
CA LEU A 483 -6.07 3.18 18.70
C LEU A 483 -6.80 4.36 19.35
N ARG A 484 -6.96 4.34 20.68
CA ARG A 484 -7.54 5.46 21.43
C ARG A 484 -6.78 6.76 21.20
N SER A 485 -5.45 6.72 21.19
CA SER A 485 -4.64 7.91 20.86
C SER A 485 -4.92 8.43 19.45
N VAL A 486 -5.14 7.53 18.48
CA VAL A 486 -5.49 7.92 17.10
C VAL A 486 -6.90 8.51 17.04
N LEU A 487 -7.89 7.92 17.72
CA LEU A 487 -9.25 8.45 17.79
C LEU A 487 -9.29 9.86 18.41
N VAL A 488 -8.53 10.08 19.48
CA VAL A 488 -8.40 11.41 20.08
C VAL A 488 -7.73 12.40 19.13
N ALA A 489 -6.61 12.02 18.52
CA ALA A 489 -5.87 12.90 17.61
C ALA A 489 -6.65 13.24 16.32
N THR A 490 -7.58 12.39 15.91
CA THR A 490 -8.41 12.62 14.72
C THR A 490 -9.73 13.34 15.05
N GLY A 491 -9.99 13.64 16.33
CA GLY A 491 -11.23 14.30 16.77
C GLY A 491 -12.43 13.36 16.88
N ALA A 492 -12.27 12.05 16.62
CA ALA A 492 -13.32 11.05 16.82
C ALA A 492 -13.61 10.77 18.30
N LEU A 493 -12.75 11.22 19.21
CA LEU A 493 -12.91 11.06 20.66
C LEU A 493 -12.35 12.29 21.39
N PRO A 494 -13.00 12.80 22.46
CA PRO A 494 -12.46 13.95 23.21
C PRO A 494 -11.14 13.60 23.91
N SER A 495 -10.30 14.60 24.17
CA SER A 495 -9.07 14.41 24.95
C SER A 495 -9.39 13.96 26.38
N ARG A 496 -8.67 12.96 26.88
CA ARG A 496 -8.81 12.40 28.24
C ARG A 496 -7.43 12.14 28.84
N GLU A 497 -7.30 12.38 30.14
CA GLU A 497 -6.08 12.14 30.92
C GLU A 497 -5.87 10.65 31.22
N GLU A 498 -5.56 9.87 30.18
CA GLU A 498 -5.40 8.41 30.26
C GLU A 498 -4.45 7.94 31.36
N ARG A 499 -3.38 8.71 31.63
CA ARG A 499 -2.40 8.38 32.69
C ARG A 499 -3.01 8.51 34.08
N LEU A 500 -3.78 9.57 34.32
CA LEU A 500 -4.45 9.77 35.61
C LEU A 500 -5.45 8.65 35.87
N ILE A 501 -6.28 8.32 34.88
CA ILE A 501 -7.25 7.22 35.00
C ILE A 501 -6.56 5.87 35.20
N ALA A 502 -5.48 5.61 34.48
CA ALA A 502 -4.69 4.39 34.68
C ALA A 502 -4.04 4.32 36.06
N LEU A 503 -3.61 5.46 36.61
CA LEU A 503 -3.09 5.56 37.97
C LEU A 503 -4.19 5.31 39.00
N GLU A 504 -5.37 5.89 38.81
CA GLU A 504 -6.54 5.71 39.68
C GLU A 504 -6.99 4.26 39.73
N LYS A 505 -7.19 3.62 38.57
CA LYS A 505 -7.52 2.19 38.47
C LYS A 505 -6.48 1.32 39.16
N TRP A 506 -5.19 1.64 38.97
CA TRP A 506 -4.10 0.92 39.63
C TRP A 506 -4.11 1.10 41.15
N ILE A 507 -4.26 2.33 41.66
CA ILE A 507 -4.37 2.60 43.11
C ILE A 507 -5.54 1.83 43.71
N THR A 508 -6.72 1.87 43.06
CA THR A 508 -7.91 1.15 43.54
C THR A 508 -7.64 -0.35 43.64
N ALA A 509 -7.03 -0.95 42.61
CA ALA A 509 -6.68 -2.37 42.63
C ALA A 509 -5.66 -2.69 43.74
N THR A 510 -4.60 -1.91 43.89
CA THR A 510 -3.56 -2.11 44.92
C THR A 510 -4.11 -1.94 46.34
N VAL A 511 -5.06 -1.03 46.57
CA VAL A 511 -5.70 -0.90 47.88
C VAL A 511 -6.61 -2.10 48.16
N GLN A 512 -7.33 -2.61 47.15
CA GLN A 512 -8.28 -3.71 47.29
C GLN A 512 -7.62 -5.06 47.60
N THR A 513 -6.35 -5.27 47.25
CA THR A 513 -5.64 -6.53 47.54
C THR A 513 -5.42 -6.78 49.02
N ARG A 514 -5.47 -5.74 49.88
CA ARG A 514 -5.31 -5.92 51.33
C ARG A 514 -6.56 -6.49 51.97
N SER A 515 -6.46 -7.58 52.73
CA SER A 515 -7.58 -8.21 53.44
C SER A 515 -7.96 -7.46 54.73
N ASP A 516 -6.98 -6.97 55.48
CA ASP A 516 -7.22 -6.22 56.72
C ASP A 516 -7.87 -4.86 56.44
N LEU A 517 -8.98 -4.58 57.12
CA LEU A 517 -9.78 -3.37 56.90
C LEU A 517 -9.10 -2.10 57.44
N ALA A 518 -8.32 -2.20 58.52
CA ALA A 518 -7.62 -1.06 59.10
C ALA A 518 -6.43 -0.66 58.20
N GLU A 519 -5.61 -1.62 57.78
CA GLU A 519 -4.51 -1.39 56.85
C GLU A 519 -4.99 -0.89 55.49
N ARG A 520 -6.09 -1.46 54.97
CA ARG A 520 -6.74 -0.97 53.74
C ARG A 520 -7.14 0.50 53.86
N ARG A 521 -7.70 0.91 55.00
CA ARG A 521 -8.06 2.31 55.26
C ARG A 521 -6.83 3.22 55.33
N ILE A 522 -5.75 2.79 55.96
CA ILE A 522 -4.47 3.54 56.05
C ILE A 522 -3.88 3.72 54.65
N LEU A 523 -3.75 2.64 53.88
CA LEU A 523 -3.21 2.69 52.52
C LEU A 523 -4.09 3.52 51.58
N HIS A 524 -5.42 3.42 51.69
CA HIS A 524 -6.35 4.29 50.98
C HIS A 524 -6.17 5.77 51.37
N GLY A 525 -6.04 6.04 52.68
CA GLY A 525 -5.63 7.32 53.27
C GLY A 525 -4.46 7.95 52.53
N TYR A 526 -3.38 7.19 52.45
CA TYR A 526 -2.13 7.64 51.85
C TYR A 526 -2.21 7.76 50.33
N ALA A 527 -2.75 6.76 49.64
CA ALA A 527 -2.76 6.74 48.18
C ALA A 527 -3.74 7.77 47.59
N VAL A 528 -4.99 7.81 48.10
CA VAL A 528 -6.06 8.64 47.52
C VAL A 528 -6.03 10.07 48.10
N TRP A 529 -6.03 10.20 49.42
CA TRP A 529 -6.20 11.50 50.06
C TRP A 529 -4.92 12.32 50.12
N HIS A 530 -3.76 11.66 50.25
CA HIS A 530 -2.47 12.35 50.24
C HIS A 530 -1.90 12.49 48.83
N HIS A 531 -1.63 11.38 48.13
CA HIS A 531 -0.97 11.43 46.82
C HIS A 531 -1.91 11.89 45.70
N LEU A 532 -3.02 11.18 45.45
CA LEU A 532 -3.88 11.45 44.31
C LEU A 532 -4.54 12.84 44.38
N ARG A 533 -5.01 13.28 45.55
CA ARG A 533 -5.55 14.64 45.74
C ARG A 533 -4.51 15.72 45.41
N ARG A 534 -3.27 15.59 45.91
CA ARG A 534 -2.18 16.55 45.62
C ARG A 534 -1.72 16.46 44.16
N PHE A 535 -1.86 15.30 43.56
CA PHE A 535 -1.55 15.06 42.15
C PHE A 535 -2.55 15.78 41.24
N ARG A 536 -3.86 15.54 41.43
CA ARG A 536 -4.94 16.24 40.71
C ARG A 536 -4.84 17.76 40.86
N ARG A 537 -4.61 18.26 42.08
CA ARG A 537 -4.45 19.70 42.33
C ARG A 537 -3.25 20.31 41.61
N ARG A 538 -2.15 19.56 41.45
CA ARG A 538 -0.95 20.03 40.73
C ARG A 538 -1.10 19.97 39.21
N LEU A 539 -1.90 19.04 38.71
CA LEU A 539 -2.16 18.91 37.28
C LEU A 539 -3.01 20.05 36.74
N GLY A 540 -4.09 20.43 37.44
CA GLY A 540 -5.02 21.42 36.88
C GLY A 540 -5.58 20.94 35.54
N GLU A 541 -5.37 21.75 34.49
CA GLU A 541 -5.72 21.42 33.10
C GLU A 541 -4.56 20.76 32.31
N GLU A 542 -3.39 20.56 32.94
CA GLU A 542 -2.22 19.95 32.30
C GLU A 542 -2.23 18.42 32.32
N HIS A 543 -1.42 17.83 31.43
CA HIS A 543 -1.26 16.39 31.30
C HIS A 543 -0.18 15.80 32.23
N ALA A 544 -0.45 14.64 32.82
CA ALA A 544 0.52 13.95 33.69
C ALA A 544 1.75 13.45 32.91
N THR A 545 2.94 13.77 33.39
CA THR A 545 4.19 13.17 32.87
C THR A 545 4.34 11.73 33.37
N ARG A 546 5.13 10.93 32.65
CA ARG A 546 5.42 9.54 33.05
C ARG A 546 6.14 9.49 34.39
N LEU A 547 7.08 10.39 34.64
CA LEU A 547 7.83 10.45 35.90
C LEU A 547 6.94 10.82 37.09
N GLN A 548 5.99 11.73 36.89
CA GLN A 548 5.00 12.10 37.90
C GLN A 548 4.11 10.90 38.29
N ASP A 549 3.58 10.15 37.31
CA ASP A 549 2.83 8.90 37.54
C ASP A 549 3.69 7.85 38.27
N LEU A 550 4.91 7.59 37.76
CA LEU A 550 5.81 6.61 38.35
C LEU A 550 6.16 6.96 39.81
N ASN A 551 6.36 8.23 40.13
CA ASN A 551 6.66 8.67 41.48
C ASN A 551 5.53 8.30 42.45
N VAL A 552 4.27 8.53 42.06
CA VAL A 552 3.12 8.13 42.90
C VAL A 552 3.07 6.60 43.05
N ARG A 553 3.29 5.85 41.97
CA ARG A 553 3.34 4.38 42.02
C ARG A 553 4.42 3.88 42.98
N CYS A 554 5.64 4.43 42.90
CA CYS A 554 6.74 4.07 43.79
C CYS A 554 6.37 4.31 45.26
N HIS A 555 5.77 5.44 45.61
CA HIS A 555 5.33 5.70 46.98
C HIS A 555 4.23 4.75 47.47
N VAL A 556 3.24 4.44 46.64
CA VAL A 556 2.15 3.55 47.02
C VAL A 556 2.65 2.10 47.13
N THR A 557 3.52 1.66 46.21
CA THR A 557 4.18 0.34 46.29
C THR A 557 5.06 0.24 47.52
N ALA A 558 5.86 1.27 47.83
CA ALA A 558 6.71 1.32 49.02
C ALA A 558 5.90 1.16 50.32
N ALA A 559 4.80 1.92 50.43
CA ALA A 559 3.88 1.79 51.56
C ALA A 559 3.25 0.40 51.66
N ASN A 560 2.81 -0.18 50.54
CA ASN A 560 2.22 -1.51 50.53
C ASN A 560 3.25 -2.59 50.93
N ASN A 561 4.48 -2.53 50.41
CA ASN A 561 5.54 -3.48 50.76
C ASN A 561 5.91 -3.41 52.24
N PHE A 562 5.96 -2.21 52.83
CA PHE A 562 6.24 -2.06 54.26
C PHE A 562 5.10 -2.61 55.12
N LEU A 563 3.85 -2.39 54.73
CA LEU A 563 2.70 -3.00 55.39
C LEU A 563 2.71 -4.53 55.26
N ASP A 564 3.03 -5.08 54.09
CA ASP A 564 3.16 -6.53 53.89
C ASP A 564 4.26 -7.14 54.78
N TRP A 565 5.38 -6.43 54.94
CA TRP A 565 6.44 -6.85 55.85
C TRP A 565 5.98 -6.84 57.31
N LEU A 566 5.29 -5.78 57.76
CA LEU A 566 4.74 -5.72 59.11
C LEU A 566 3.79 -6.88 59.38
N THR A 567 2.85 -7.15 58.46
CA THR A 567 1.94 -8.29 58.57
C THR A 567 2.70 -9.62 58.64
N GLY A 568 3.76 -9.80 57.85
CA GLY A 568 4.62 -10.99 57.87
C GLY A 568 5.37 -11.21 59.19
N GLU A 569 5.73 -10.14 59.88
CA GLU A 569 6.36 -10.16 61.21
C GLU A 569 5.33 -10.21 62.36
N GLY A 570 4.03 -10.28 62.06
CA GLY A 570 2.97 -10.24 63.06
C GLY A 570 2.82 -8.89 63.77
N LEU A 571 3.31 -7.81 63.14
CA LEU A 571 3.26 -6.45 63.63
C LEU A 571 2.17 -5.64 62.92
N THR A 572 1.74 -4.56 63.55
CA THR A 572 0.90 -3.52 62.92
C THR A 572 1.66 -2.20 62.90
N LEU A 573 1.16 -1.24 62.12
CA LEU A 573 1.76 0.09 62.07
C LEU A 573 1.82 0.78 63.46
N GLY A 574 0.84 0.50 64.33
CA GLY A 574 0.75 1.08 65.67
C GLY A 574 1.61 0.38 66.72
N THR A 575 2.00 -0.88 66.48
CA THR A 575 2.86 -1.68 67.39
C THR A 575 4.30 -1.76 66.92
N CYS A 576 4.60 -1.27 65.72
CA CYS A 576 5.95 -1.19 65.17
C CYS A 576 6.82 -0.26 66.01
N THR A 577 7.96 -0.75 66.49
CA THR A 577 8.94 0.04 67.24
C THR A 577 10.03 0.59 66.34
N GLN A 578 10.81 1.56 66.84
CA GLN A 578 11.97 2.08 66.13
C GLN A 578 12.98 0.97 65.79
N THR A 579 13.16 -0.01 66.69
CA THR A 579 14.03 -1.18 66.48
C THR A 579 13.54 -2.05 65.32
N ASP A 580 12.23 -2.25 65.20
CA ASP A 580 11.63 -2.99 64.09
C ASP A 580 11.85 -2.27 62.76
N LEU A 581 11.64 -0.95 62.75
CA LEU A 581 11.87 -0.12 61.58
C LEU A 581 13.35 -0.14 61.14
N GLU A 582 14.29 -0.08 62.08
CA GLU A 582 15.73 -0.18 61.81
C GLU A 582 16.14 -1.55 61.28
N ARG A 583 15.54 -2.63 61.82
CA ARG A 583 15.71 -3.99 61.29
C ARG A 583 15.24 -4.10 59.85
N TRP A 584 14.09 -3.53 59.51
CA TRP A 584 13.61 -3.45 58.13
C TRP A 584 14.55 -2.62 57.24
N MET A 585 15.04 -1.49 57.73
CA MET A 585 16.00 -0.66 57.00
C MET A 585 17.35 -1.35 56.79
N ALA A 586 17.78 -2.25 57.67
CA ALA A 586 19.05 -2.96 57.52
C ALA A 586 19.01 -4.02 56.41
N ASP A 587 17.83 -4.50 56.02
CA ASP A 587 17.68 -5.57 55.03
C ASP A 587 17.99 -5.11 53.60
N SER A 588 19.06 -5.64 53.01
CA SER A 588 19.56 -5.29 51.68
C SER A 588 18.61 -5.68 50.54
N THR A 589 17.61 -6.53 50.79
CA THR A 589 16.61 -6.95 49.79
C THR A 589 15.47 -5.93 49.63
N VAL A 590 15.35 -5.00 50.58
CA VAL A 590 14.28 -3.99 50.62
C VAL A 590 14.51 -2.89 49.58
N SER A 591 13.49 -2.70 48.72
CA SER A 591 13.42 -1.65 47.70
C SER A 591 12.60 -0.43 48.16
N TYR A 592 12.80 0.74 47.54
CA TYR A 592 12.03 1.98 47.78
C TYR A 592 12.13 2.55 49.21
N ARG A 593 13.33 2.54 49.78
CA ARG A 593 13.61 3.02 51.15
C ARG A 593 13.20 4.48 51.34
N ASP A 594 13.57 5.35 50.41
CA ASP A 594 13.28 6.79 50.51
C ASP A 594 11.77 7.04 50.48
N GLU A 595 11.08 6.36 49.56
CA GLU A 595 9.63 6.46 49.42
C GLU A 595 8.88 5.88 50.61
N THR A 596 9.41 4.83 51.25
CA THR A 596 8.85 4.27 52.49
C THR A 596 9.01 5.26 53.64
N GLY A 597 10.14 5.96 53.72
CA GLY A 597 10.33 7.03 54.69
C GLY A 597 9.26 8.12 54.62
N HIS A 598 8.77 8.44 53.41
CA HIS A 598 7.64 9.35 53.25
C HIS A 598 6.35 8.81 53.86
N PHE A 599 6.09 7.50 53.69
CA PHE A 599 4.92 6.86 54.27
C PHE A 599 4.99 6.83 55.81
N VAL A 600 6.13 6.45 56.39
CA VAL A 600 6.34 6.42 57.85
C VAL A 600 6.14 7.81 58.47
N ARG A 601 6.72 8.86 57.87
CA ARG A 601 6.51 10.23 58.36
C ARG A 601 5.05 10.66 58.25
N TRP A 602 4.39 10.33 57.13
CA TRP A 602 2.97 10.62 56.96
C TRP A 602 2.11 9.87 57.99
N SER A 603 2.41 8.61 58.29
CA SER A 603 1.66 7.82 59.25
C SER A 603 1.82 8.30 60.68
N VAL A 604 3.01 8.75 61.08
CA VAL A 604 3.23 9.38 62.39
C VAL A 604 2.45 10.70 62.49
N GLN A 605 2.53 11.54 61.46
CA GLN A 605 1.77 12.81 61.40
C GLN A 605 0.25 12.60 61.53
N HIS A 606 -0.28 11.49 61.01
CA HIS A 606 -1.71 11.16 61.04
C HIS A 606 -2.09 10.19 62.17
N ARG A 607 -1.19 9.93 63.14
CA ARG A 607 -1.40 9.08 64.33
C ARG A 607 -1.76 7.62 64.02
N HIS A 608 -1.23 7.08 62.92
CA HIS A 608 -1.30 5.65 62.61
C HIS A 608 -0.11 4.86 63.15
N ALA A 609 1.02 5.54 63.37
CA ALA A 609 2.21 5.04 64.06
C ALA A 609 2.66 6.09 65.09
N HIS A 610 3.45 5.66 66.08
CA HIS A 610 3.95 6.52 67.16
C HIS A 610 5.45 6.27 67.35
N ASP A 611 6.19 7.31 67.73
CA ASP A 611 7.61 7.23 68.10
C ASP A 611 8.55 6.62 67.05
N LEU A 612 8.18 6.70 65.76
CA LEU A 612 9.02 6.26 64.63
C LEU A 612 9.73 7.45 63.98
N THR A 613 11.02 7.30 63.72
CA THR A 613 11.86 8.28 63.04
C THR A 613 12.49 7.67 61.78
N TYR A 614 12.22 8.28 60.62
CA TYR A 614 12.80 7.89 59.35
C TYR A 614 13.50 9.09 58.68
N GLY A 615 14.81 8.99 58.48
CA GLY A 615 15.64 10.06 57.91
C GLY A 615 15.20 10.51 56.52
N THR A 616 15.40 11.79 56.19
CA THR A 616 15.18 12.28 54.82
C THR A 616 16.45 12.08 53.99
N VAL A 617 16.40 11.24 52.95
CA VAL A 617 17.43 11.27 51.90
C VAL A 617 17.26 12.55 51.10
N ARG A 618 18.26 13.41 51.20
CA ARG A 618 18.30 14.72 50.55
C ARG A 618 19.00 14.60 49.22
N TRP A 619 18.62 15.46 48.28
CA TRP A 619 19.41 15.66 47.08
C TRP A 619 20.82 16.12 47.49
N THR A 620 21.82 15.28 47.25
CA THR A 620 23.22 15.48 47.63
C THR A 620 23.98 16.39 46.65
N GLY A 621 23.28 17.20 45.87
CA GLY A 621 23.89 18.04 44.84
C GLY A 621 24.26 17.25 43.57
N PRO A 622 25.08 17.83 42.67
CA PRO A 622 25.63 17.13 41.52
C PRO A 622 26.39 15.88 41.97
N LEU A 623 26.14 14.74 41.33
CA LEU A 623 26.79 13.46 41.69
C LEU A 623 28.20 13.34 41.12
N GLY A 624 28.73 14.40 40.50
CA GLY A 624 30.05 14.46 39.88
C GLY A 624 30.51 15.90 39.65
N THR A 625 31.75 16.06 39.16
CA THR A 625 32.36 17.36 38.88
C THR A 625 31.50 18.18 37.91
N ILE A 626 31.40 19.49 38.18
CA ILE A 626 30.80 20.46 37.27
C ILE A 626 31.77 20.66 36.10
N ASP A 627 31.63 19.81 35.09
CA ASP A 627 32.50 19.80 33.91
C ASP A 627 31.99 20.82 32.87
N SER A 628 32.36 22.08 33.08
CA SER A 628 32.03 23.18 32.17
C SER A 628 32.68 23.05 30.79
N GLU A 629 33.84 22.38 30.70
CA GLU A 629 34.57 22.20 29.44
C GLU A 629 33.84 21.21 28.53
N LYS A 630 33.49 20.03 29.06
CA LYS A 630 32.63 19.06 28.36
C LYS A 630 31.33 19.69 27.89
N ARG A 631 30.70 20.54 28.71
CA ARG A 631 29.45 21.23 28.34
C ARG A 631 29.62 22.09 27.09
N TRP A 632 30.72 22.84 27.00
CA TRP A 632 31.01 23.68 25.84
C TRP A 632 31.39 22.86 24.60
N ASP A 633 32.09 21.74 24.77
CA ASP A 633 32.39 20.83 23.66
C ASP A 633 31.14 20.18 23.09
N ASP A 634 30.23 19.70 23.96
CA ASP A 634 28.93 19.18 23.53
C ASP A 634 28.09 20.25 22.83
N ALA A 635 28.12 21.50 23.31
CA ALA A 635 27.44 22.62 22.66
C ALA A 635 28.01 22.89 21.26
N ARG A 636 29.34 23.00 21.11
CA ARG A 636 30.00 23.16 19.80
C ARG A 636 29.67 22.01 18.87
N ARG A 637 29.70 20.77 19.36
CA ARG A 637 29.33 19.59 18.57
C ARG A 637 27.88 19.68 18.10
N PHE A 638 26.92 19.97 18.98
CA PHE A 638 25.51 20.02 18.59
C PHE A 638 25.16 21.22 17.71
N LEU A 639 25.92 22.31 17.76
CA LEU A 639 25.73 23.44 16.85
C LEU A 639 26.23 23.12 15.43
N ASN A 640 27.22 22.24 15.26
CA ASN A 640 27.91 22.06 13.97
C ASN A 640 27.84 20.65 13.35
N ASP A 641 27.46 19.61 14.09
CA ASP A 641 27.46 18.22 13.62
C ASP A 641 26.14 17.85 12.90
N ASP A 642 26.14 17.98 11.58
CA ASP A 642 24.98 17.66 10.72
C ASP A 642 24.73 16.15 10.55
N THR A 643 25.58 15.28 11.12
CA THR A 643 25.32 13.83 11.14
C THR A 643 24.28 13.45 12.20
N LEU A 644 24.06 14.31 13.19
CA LEU A 644 23.07 14.13 14.24
C LEU A 644 21.70 14.68 13.80
N PRO A 645 20.59 14.00 14.12
CA PRO A 645 19.26 14.54 13.83
C PRO A 645 19.05 15.92 14.47
N THR A 646 18.53 16.89 13.71
CA THR A 646 18.25 18.28 14.17
C THR A 646 17.45 18.30 15.48
N SER A 647 16.46 17.41 15.62
CA SER A 647 15.70 17.23 16.87
C SER A 647 16.56 16.85 18.09
N ASP A 648 17.60 16.02 17.93
CA ASP A 648 18.47 15.62 19.04
C ASP A 648 19.44 16.75 19.41
N ARG A 649 19.96 17.47 18.40
CA ARG A 649 20.81 18.64 18.57
C ARG A 649 20.10 19.74 19.35
N VAL A 650 18.89 20.13 18.93
CA VAL A 650 18.09 21.15 19.61
C VAL A 650 17.75 20.72 21.03
N ALA A 651 17.25 19.49 21.24
CA ALA A 651 16.93 19.01 22.59
C ALA A 651 18.16 19.00 23.53
N GLY A 652 19.33 18.62 23.00
CA GLY A 652 20.60 18.66 23.73
C GLY A 652 20.98 20.10 24.11
N LEU A 653 20.94 21.02 23.16
CA LEU A 653 21.26 22.44 23.36
C LEU A 653 20.33 23.11 24.37
N LEU A 654 19.02 22.86 24.30
CA LEU A 654 18.06 23.35 25.30
C LEU A 654 18.37 22.85 26.71
N LEU A 655 18.86 21.62 26.84
CA LEU A 655 19.25 21.05 28.13
C LEU A 655 20.56 21.64 28.67
N ILE A 656 21.61 21.73 27.84
CA ILE A 656 22.96 22.08 28.30
C ILE A 656 23.25 23.60 28.30
N LEU A 657 22.50 24.40 27.52
CA LEU A 657 22.64 25.85 27.50
C LEU A 657 21.59 26.56 28.36
N TYR A 658 20.36 26.02 28.39
CA TYR A 658 19.23 26.65 29.08
C TYR A 658 18.72 25.84 30.28
N ALA A 659 19.46 24.82 30.74
CA ALA A 659 19.11 23.99 31.90
C ALA A 659 17.67 23.42 31.90
N GLN A 660 17.08 23.26 30.71
CA GLN A 660 15.69 22.83 30.57
C GLN A 660 15.54 21.36 30.98
N LYS A 661 14.41 21.05 31.62
CA LYS A 661 14.07 19.67 31.99
C LYS A 661 13.64 18.92 30.74
N ILE A 662 13.99 17.64 30.63
CA ILE A 662 13.50 16.80 29.52
C ILE A 662 11.96 16.78 29.44
N ALA A 663 11.27 16.83 30.59
CA ALA A 663 9.81 16.91 30.61
C ALA A 663 9.30 18.19 29.94
N THR A 664 9.91 19.34 30.23
CA THR A 664 9.61 20.62 29.58
C THR A 664 9.93 20.57 28.09
N ILE A 665 11.11 20.08 27.71
CA ILE A 665 11.52 19.95 26.30
C ILE A 665 10.52 19.06 25.52
N SER A 666 10.09 17.95 26.12
CA SER A 666 9.09 17.04 25.55
C SER A 666 7.76 17.74 25.28
N GLN A 667 7.37 18.70 26.11
CA GLN A 667 6.08 19.38 26.05
C GLN A 667 6.12 20.69 25.24
N LEU A 668 7.24 21.07 24.63
CA LEU A 668 7.29 22.27 23.80
C LEU A 668 6.40 22.11 22.56
N ALA A 669 5.48 23.05 22.37
CA ALA A 669 4.67 23.24 21.19
C ALA A 669 5.39 24.11 20.15
N VAL A 670 4.90 24.10 18.92
CA VAL A 670 5.35 25.02 17.87
C VAL A 670 4.99 26.46 18.25
N ASP A 671 3.84 26.64 18.89
CA ASP A 671 3.34 27.95 19.36
C ASP A 671 4.20 28.53 20.49
N ASP A 672 5.06 27.74 21.13
CA ASP A 672 6.05 28.24 22.09
C ASP A 672 7.25 28.92 21.41
N VAL A 673 7.38 28.76 20.08
CA VAL A 673 8.46 29.32 19.25
C VAL A 673 7.92 30.48 18.44
N HIS A 674 8.48 31.67 18.67
CA HIS A 674 8.07 32.89 18.00
C HIS A 674 9.13 33.32 16.98
N PHE A 675 8.67 33.56 15.75
CA PHE A 675 9.49 34.06 14.66
C PHE A 675 9.22 35.56 14.44
N ASP A 676 10.24 36.37 14.65
CA ASP A 676 10.27 37.77 14.23
C ASP A 676 11.30 37.93 13.09
N SER A 677 11.25 39.04 12.35
CA SER A 677 11.93 39.22 11.04
C SER A 677 13.38 38.73 11.00
N ASP A 678 14.13 38.95 12.10
CA ASP A 678 15.49 38.41 12.26
C ASP A 678 15.71 37.55 13.51
N THR A 679 14.78 37.55 14.47
CA THR A 679 14.99 36.87 15.76
C THR A 679 14.09 35.64 15.93
N VAL A 680 14.61 34.64 16.63
CA VAL A 680 13.83 33.47 17.08
C VAL A 680 13.80 33.53 18.59
N SER A 681 12.61 33.51 19.19
CA SER A 681 12.48 33.39 20.64
C SER A 681 11.67 32.17 21.01
N ILE A 682 11.93 31.62 22.19
CA ILE A 682 11.23 30.45 22.71
C ILE A 682 10.76 30.70 24.13
N THR A 683 9.56 30.22 24.46
CA THR A 683 8.94 30.42 25.77
C THR A 683 9.06 29.14 26.59
N PHE A 684 9.85 29.17 27.68
CA PHE A 684 9.90 28.07 28.66
C PHE A 684 9.13 28.37 29.95
N GLY A 685 9.00 29.65 30.29
CA GLY A 685 8.41 30.16 31.52
C GLY A 685 7.54 31.37 31.23
N THR A 686 7.66 32.42 32.05
CA THR A 686 6.82 33.63 31.92
C THR A 686 7.42 34.69 31.00
N SER A 687 8.62 34.47 30.43
CA SER A 687 9.25 35.43 29.52
C SER A 687 9.96 34.71 28.38
N PRO A 688 9.74 35.11 27.11
CA PRO A 688 10.43 34.53 25.96
C PRO A 688 11.95 34.76 26.04
N VAL A 689 12.70 33.76 25.59
CA VAL A 689 14.16 33.79 25.53
C VAL A 689 14.59 33.89 24.08
N VAL A 690 15.32 34.94 23.72
CA VAL A 690 15.88 35.11 22.38
C VAL A 690 17.02 34.10 22.17
N LEU A 691 16.92 33.30 21.11
CA LEU A 691 17.90 32.30 20.76
C LEU A 691 18.97 32.93 19.85
N PRO A 692 20.27 32.82 20.19
CA PRO A 692 21.34 33.29 19.32
C PRO A 692 21.52 32.37 18.10
N ALA A 693 22.05 32.91 17.00
CA ALA A 693 22.60 32.08 15.93
C ALA A 693 23.85 31.32 16.45
N PRO A 694 24.06 30.04 16.09
CA PRO A 694 23.32 29.27 15.08
C PRO A 694 22.12 28.46 15.61
N LEU A 695 21.85 28.45 16.92
CA LEU A 695 20.71 27.70 17.49
C LEU A 695 19.36 28.17 16.93
N ALA A 696 19.18 29.49 16.71
CA ALA A 696 18.00 30.03 16.06
C ALA A 696 17.70 29.36 14.71
N SER A 697 18.73 29.15 13.88
CA SER A 697 18.61 28.48 12.58
C SER A 697 18.23 27.00 12.74
N LEU A 698 18.81 26.29 13.70
CA LEU A 698 18.46 24.90 14.00
C LEU A 698 17.01 24.75 14.47
N VAL A 699 16.49 25.70 15.24
CA VAL A 699 15.08 25.69 15.68
C VAL A 699 14.14 25.98 14.50
N ARG A 700 14.47 26.95 13.62
CA ARG A 700 13.74 27.17 12.36
C ARG A 700 13.71 25.90 11.51
N GLU A 701 14.87 25.26 11.33
CA GLU A 701 14.99 24.01 10.58
C GLU A 701 14.17 22.89 11.22
N LEU A 702 14.22 22.74 12.55
CA LEU A 702 13.42 21.76 13.27
C LEU A 702 11.93 22.00 13.04
N VAL A 703 11.45 23.24 13.15
CA VAL A 703 10.04 23.58 12.88
C VAL A 703 9.67 23.24 11.44
N ALA A 704 10.51 23.55 10.46
CA ALA A 704 10.24 23.27 9.04
C ALA A 704 10.30 21.77 8.68
N THR A 705 11.18 21.01 9.32
CA THR A 705 11.45 19.61 8.97
C THR A 705 10.80 18.60 9.91
N ARG A 706 10.11 19.06 10.97
CA ARG A 706 9.44 18.19 11.94
C ARG A 706 8.49 17.24 11.22
N ARG A 707 8.67 15.95 11.47
CA ARG A 707 7.73 14.91 11.03
C ARG A 707 7.45 13.99 12.20
N GLY A 708 6.17 13.84 12.55
CA GLY A 708 5.75 12.82 13.50
C GLY A 708 6.13 11.43 13.02
N LYS A 709 6.42 10.51 13.96
CA LYS A 709 6.54 9.08 13.64
C LYS A 709 5.19 8.37 13.60
N ALA A 710 4.13 9.11 13.88
CA ALA A 710 2.75 8.69 13.72
C ALA A 710 2.52 8.21 12.28
N LYS A 711 1.94 7.01 12.16
CA LYS A 711 1.65 6.38 10.86
C LYS A 711 0.37 6.92 10.21
N ILE A 712 -0.40 7.70 10.95
CA ILE A 712 -1.77 8.13 10.68
C ILE A 712 -1.88 9.57 11.18
N GLY A 713 -2.56 10.43 10.43
CA GLY A 713 -2.64 11.88 10.66
C GLY A 713 -1.77 12.69 9.70
N THR A 714 -2.14 13.95 9.54
CA THR A 714 -1.48 14.96 8.69
C THR A 714 -0.34 15.65 9.46
N PRO A 715 0.81 15.94 8.83
CA PRO A 715 1.92 16.64 9.49
C PRO A 715 1.57 18.05 9.99
N GLU A 716 0.58 18.70 9.37
CA GLU A 716 0.14 20.06 9.68
C GLU A 716 -0.59 20.15 11.03
N ASP A 717 -1.21 19.06 11.50
CA ASP A 717 -1.92 19.00 12.79
C ASP A 717 -1.00 18.67 13.98
N VAL A 718 0.32 18.70 13.76
CA VAL A 718 1.31 18.34 14.79
C VAL A 718 1.76 19.61 15.51
N SER A 719 1.06 19.94 16.59
CA SER A 719 1.33 21.10 17.44
C SER A 719 2.63 21.00 18.24
N TRP A 720 3.25 19.82 18.34
CA TRP A 720 4.44 19.60 19.17
C TRP A 720 5.75 19.86 18.41
N LEU A 721 6.68 20.62 19.02
CA LEU A 721 8.03 20.86 18.49
C LEU A 721 8.83 19.55 18.39
N PHE A 722 8.63 18.63 19.33
CA PHE A 722 9.20 17.28 19.33
C PHE A 722 8.11 16.23 19.19
N PRO A 723 7.71 15.86 17.95
CA PRO A 723 6.56 15.00 17.75
C PRO A 723 6.84 13.52 18.05
N GLY A 724 5.86 12.85 18.63
CA GLY A 724 5.94 11.46 19.06
C GLY A 724 5.61 10.44 17.96
N GLY A 725 5.61 9.16 18.36
CA GLY A 725 5.15 8.04 17.52
C GLY A 725 3.66 7.74 17.61
N HIS A 726 2.98 8.28 18.63
CA HIS A 726 1.53 8.28 18.71
C HIS A 726 1.01 9.57 18.06
N PRO A 727 -0.02 9.50 17.19
CA PRO A 727 -0.65 10.69 16.62
C PRO A 727 -1.06 11.67 17.73
N GLY A 728 -0.87 12.98 17.49
CA GLY A 728 -1.25 14.05 18.43
C GLY A 728 -0.47 14.10 19.76
N ARG A 729 0.54 13.25 19.96
CA ARG A 729 1.33 13.20 21.21
C ARG A 729 2.78 13.63 21.00
N PRO A 730 3.40 14.28 22.00
CA PRO A 730 4.82 14.60 21.92
C PRO A 730 5.69 13.35 22.07
N LEU A 731 6.95 13.48 21.69
CA LEU A 731 7.98 12.49 21.98
C LEU A 731 8.18 12.43 23.50
N THR A 732 7.92 11.27 24.10
CA THR A 732 7.95 11.12 25.55
C THR A 732 9.29 11.51 26.15
N ASP A 733 9.27 12.09 27.35
CA ASP A 733 10.44 12.37 28.19
C ASP A 733 11.50 11.25 28.21
N SER A 734 11.09 10.00 28.43
CA SER A 734 11.98 8.84 28.45
C SER A 734 12.67 8.58 27.11
N GLN A 735 12.00 8.86 25.99
CA GLN A 735 12.58 8.69 24.66
C GLN A 735 13.58 9.80 24.34
N ILE A 736 13.28 11.06 24.70
CA ILE A 736 14.27 12.14 24.61
C ILE A 736 15.49 11.80 25.47
N GLY A 737 15.27 11.38 26.72
CA GLY A 737 16.35 10.95 27.61
C GLY A 737 17.22 9.84 27.01
N ASN A 738 16.61 8.81 26.42
CA ASN A 738 17.35 7.71 25.76
C ASN A 738 18.11 8.18 24.52
N ARG A 739 17.56 9.10 23.73
CA ARG A 739 18.24 9.67 22.55
C ARG A 739 19.43 10.52 22.96
N LEU A 740 19.28 11.35 23.99
CA LEU A 740 20.35 12.15 24.58
C LEU A 740 21.49 11.27 25.17
N HIS A 741 21.15 10.18 25.87
CA HIS A 741 22.17 9.21 26.33
C HIS A 741 22.97 8.61 25.19
N LYS A 742 22.32 8.26 24.07
CA LYS A 742 23.01 7.67 22.91
C LYS A 742 24.02 8.62 22.25
N ILE A 743 23.84 9.93 22.39
CA ILE A 743 24.75 10.93 21.83
C ILE A 743 25.79 11.44 22.85
N GLY A 744 25.81 10.87 24.06
CA GLY A 744 26.83 11.15 25.09
C GLY A 744 26.40 12.13 26.18
N ILE A 745 25.13 12.52 26.22
CA ILE A 745 24.56 13.40 27.26
C ILE A 745 24.01 12.56 28.40
N ARG A 746 24.37 12.88 29.63
CA ARG A 746 23.82 12.38 30.89
C ARG A 746 22.85 13.43 31.44
N PRO A 747 21.55 13.37 31.09
CA PRO A 747 20.64 14.51 31.25
C PRO A 747 20.49 15.05 32.68
N LYS A 748 20.64 14.19 33.71
CA LYS A 748 20.61 14.65 35.11
C LYS A 748 21.87 15.45 35.47
N GLN A 749 23.05 14.96 35.08
CA GLN A 749 24.33 15.58 35.40
C GLN A 749 24.53 16.85 34.58
N ASP A 750 24.40 16.76 33.25
CA ASP A 750 24.71 17.89 32.35
C ASP A 750 23.73 19.06 32.55
N ARG A 751 22.46 18.76 32.87
CA ARG A 751 21.50 19.80 33.26
C ARG A 751 21.90 20.46 34.58
N SER A 752 22.39 19.67 35.55
CA SER A 752 22.84 20.23 36.84
C SER A 752 24.03 21.16 36.62
N THR A 753 25.02 20.75 35.83
CA THR A 753 26.15 21.60 35.41
C THR A 753 25.65 22.91 34.80
N ALA A 754 24.78 22.85 33.78
CA ALA A 754 24.21 24.05 33.14
C ALA A 754 23.46 24.94 34.14
N LEU A 755 22.67 24.35 35.03
CA LEU A 755 21.88 25.07 36.03
C LEU A 755 22.75 25.83 37.02
N PHE A 756 23.80 25.19 37.55
CA PHE A 756 24.71 25.82 38.51
C PHE A 756 25.56 26.91 37.87
N THR A 757 26.02 26.72 36.63
CA THR A 757 26.69 27.79 35.86
C THR A 757 25.77 28.99 35.67
N LEU A 758 24.53 28.77 35.22
CA LEU A 758 23.56 29.86 35.04
C LEU A 758 23.19 30.54 36.36
N ALA A 759 23.08 29.80 37.46
CA ALA A 759 22.78 30.36 38.78
C ALA A 759 23.93 31.21 39.35
N ALA A 760 25.18 30.92 38.96
CA ALA A 760 26.33 31.74 39.31
C ALA A 760 26.38 33.05 38.50
N GLU A 761 25.91 33.03 37.25
CA GLU A 761 26.03 34.14 36.30
C GLU A 761 24.78 35.05 36.26
N LEU A 762 23.60 34.54 36.63
CA LEU A 762 22.32 35.25 36.49
C LEU A 762 21.63 35.51 37.83
N PRO A 763 20.99 36.69 38.00
CA PRO A 763 20.10 36.94 39.13
C PRO A 763 18.94 35.94 39.21
N ALA A 764 18.58 35.51 40.43
CA ALA A 764 17.50 34.54 40.65
C ALA A 764 16.15 34.93 40.00
N ALA A 765 15.82 36.22 39.92
CA ALA A 765 14.60 36.70 39.28
C ALA A 765 14.58 36.46 37.75
N ILE A 766 15.73 36.63 37.09
CA ILE A 766 15.88 36.37 35.65
C ILE A 766 15.85 34.86 35.42
N LEU A 767 16.60 34.09 36.23
CA LEU A 767 16.62 32.64 36.17
C LEU A 767 15.23 32.02 36.37
N ALA A 768 14.45 32.54 37.32
CA ALA A 768 13.09 32.10 37.60
C ALA A 768 12.15 32.29 36.40
N ARG A 769 12.17 33.49 35.78
CA ARG A 769 11.36 33.82 34.60
C ARG A 769 11.78 33.00 33.38
N MET A 770 13.08 32.87 33.15
CA MET A 770 13.68 32.14 32.02
C MET A 770 13.41 30.63 32.09
N LEU A 771 13.53 30.03 33.28
CA LEU A 771 13.37 28.58 33.46
C LEU A 771 11.95 28.14 33.84
N GLY A 772 11.03 29.09 34.07
CA GLY A 772 9.68 28.78 34.52
C GLY A 772 9.64 28.14 35.91
N VAL A 773 10.49 28.60 36.84
CA VAL A 773 10.55 28.06 38.22
C VAL A 773 10.16 29.11 39.26
N HIS A 774 9.67 28.65 40.41
CA HIS A 774 9.33 29.56 41.51
C HIS A 774 10.57 30.29 42.03
N ILE A 775 10.45 31.60 42.31
CA ILE A 775 11.57 32.47 42.71
C ILE A 775 12.39 31.91 43.88
N LYS A 776 11.74 31.34 44.91
CA LYS A 776 12.42 30.71 46.05
C LYS A 776 13.36 29.57 45.64
N VAL A 777 13.03 28.82 44.60
CA VAL A 777 13.87 27.73 44.07
C VAL A 777 15.09 28.30 43.35
N ALA A 778 14.91 29.38 42.58
CA ALA A 778 16.04 30.05 41.92
C ALA A 778 17.01 30.70 42.92
N VAL A 779 16.49 31.32 44.00
CA VAL A 779 17.32 31.86 45.10
C VAL A 779 18.14 30.76 45.78
N GLN A 780 17.52 29.60 46.03
CA GLN A 780 18.21 28.45 46.61
C GLN A 780 19.34 27.93 45.71
N TRP A 781 19.12 27.87 44.39
CA TRP A 781 20.17 27.47 43.46
C TRP A 781 21.33 28.47 43.40
N GLN A 782 21.03 29.77 43.46
CA GLN A 782 22.04 30.84 43.50
C GLN A 782 22.90 30.76 44.77
N GLN A 783 22.26 30.55 45.94
CA GLN A 783 22.97 30.34 47.20
C GLN A 783 23.86 29.09 47.14
N ALA A 784 23.33 28.00 46.59
CA ALA A 784 24.09 26.75 46.44
C ALA A 784 25.27 26.86 45.46
N SER A 785 25.18 27.71 44.42
CA SER A 785 26.31 27.98 43.50
C SER A 785 27.39 28.88 44.10
N ALA A 786 27.07 29.68 45.12
CA ALA A 786 28.01 30.61 45.76
C ALA A 786 28.93 29.97 46.82
N GLY A 787 28.94 28.64 46.92
CA GLY A 787 29.83 27.90 47.83
C GLY A 787 29.27 27.63 49.24
N ASP A 788 28.07 28.11 49.56
CA ASP A 788 27.45 27.90 50.88
C ASP A 788 26.62 26.61 50.94
N TRP A 789 27.21 25.51 50.48
CA TRP A 789 26.52 24.22 50.41
C TRP A 789 26.22 23.64 51.80
N ALA A 790 27.11 23.92 52.76
CA ALA A 790 26.97 23.50 54.16
C ALA A 790 25.79 24.24 54.85
N ALA A 791 25.63 25.55 54.66
CA ALA A 791 24.46 26.25 55.21
C ALA A 791 23.18 25.92 54.42
N TYR A 792 23.24 25.65 53.11
CA TYR A 792 22.09 25.14 52.35
C TYR A 792 21.61 23.78 52.89
N ALA A 793 22.53 22.84 53.14
CA ALA A 793 22.21 21.54 53.72
C ALA A 793 21.64 21.67 55.15
N ALA A 794 22.09 22.66 55.93
CA ALA A 794 21.57 22.95 57.27
C ALA A 794 20.21 23.68 57.25
N ASP A 795 20.02 24.72 56.43
CA ASP A 795 18.78 25.51 56.35
C ASP A 795 17.60 24.69 55.79
N VAL A 796 17.87 23.81 54.83
CA VAL A 796 16.89 22.81 54.37
C VAL A 796 16.62 21.76 55.46
N SER A 797 17.56 21.52 56.41
CA SER A 797 17.37 20.62 57.58
C SER A 797 16.34 21.15 58.55
N HIS A 798 16.32 22.46 58.73
CA HIS A 798 15.46 23.10 59.73
C HIS A 798 14.06 23.45 59.20
N ARG A 799 13.86 23.64 57.89
CA ARG A 799 12.58 24.10 57.31
C ARG A 799 11.43 23.10 57.25
N THR A 800 11.65 21.83 57.56
CA THR A 800 10.61 20.79 57.58
C THR A 800 10.27 20.28 58.98
N SER A 801 10.83 20.91 60.01
CA SER A 801 10.58 20.61 61.43
C SER A 801 9.49 21.49 62.04
N SER A 802 8.62 22.10 61.22
CA SER A 802 7.56 23.04 61.65
C SER A 802 6.20 22.68 61.07
#